data_AF-A0A8H4VKC4-F1
#
_entry.id   AF-A0A8H4VKC4-F1
#
_cell.length_a   1.000
_cell.length_b   1.000
_cell.length_c   1.000
_cell.angle_alpha   90.00
_cell.angle_beta   90.00
_cell.angle_gamma   90.00
#
_symmetry.space_group_name_H-M   'P 1'
#
loop_
_entity.id
_entity.type
_entity.pdbx_description
1 polymer ?
#
loop_
_entity_poly.entity_id
_entity_poly.type
_entity_poly.pdbx_seq_one_letter_code
_entity_poly.pdbx_strand_id
1 'polypeptide(L)'
;MPFNSPLPSPMAISKPAQSSSIFKKRSSNSVGSLPASAASYLSALSQADASARKRSSGASATSTPALSLSSSITSSSEDTVLHEADYLDDPHLASNKDGLLLPSRPPTSEQVFTTVHTEFGHCAEEKYRTTSQHKLGTPLAPHVTQDPPYYILLSTYISYLILIVLGHVRDFVGKRLSPASYKHLMPRDSGWRPQLYMPHLRPSPSGYAPLNSDFDSFYTRRLKTRMDECFSQPVTGVAGRTILLLDRMSPDFNHTQLLTGGKTRALNISSYNYLGFAQGRGGCADMVEESIKRYGISSLASRLEGGSTDLHTISEALVAKFVGMEDALISSMGFATNSTIIPALVGKGCLVISDEFNHASIRFGTRISGAHVRMFKHNDMESLESLLKEVISQGQPKTHRPWKKILVIVEGLYSMEGTLVNLPVVVELKKKYKFYLYVDEAHSIGALGPHGRGVADYFAIDPKSIDILMGTFTKSFGAAGGYIAGSKTIIDRLRVHGHTGPYAEAMTPPVLTQVVASMASIMGIKFPTEAPSSRLTSATHMIEEEYHHPGPIPASALPSWINLPPALASGSEGSSRLRRLAFNSRYLHNGLIKLGFITYGHPSSPIVPLLLFNPGKMNMFHRLMKDRQTPIIVVVVAYPATPLVTSRVRFCVSAAHTKEDVDTVLKACDEIGDVLDLKHGLPKKERWSIEEIMSKAVQLGTSA
;
A
#
# COMPACT_ATOMS: atom_id res chain seq x y z
N MET A 1 -10.11 34.83 -48.99
CA MET A 1 -10.21 35.96 -48.04
C MET A 1 -11.55 36.65 -48.26
N PRO A 2 -12.20 37.25 -47.25
CA PRO A 2 -12.18 36.98 -45.78
C PRO A 2 -13.62 36.70 -45.24
N PHE A 3 -13.80 35.87 -44.21
CA PHE A 3 -13.89 36.19 -42.76
C PHE A 3 -14.89 37.29 -42.38
N ASN A 4 -15.93 36.90 -41.61
CA ASN A 4 -16.53 37.79 -40.61
C ASN A 4 -16.91 37.00 -39.35
N SER A 5 -16.57 37.61 -38.22
CA SER A 5 -16.53 37.15 -36.84
C SER A 5 -17.89 37.12 -36.13
N PRO A 6 -18.05 36.34 -35.04
CA PRO A 6 -19.20 36.41 -34.17
C PRO A 6 -19.02 37.44 -33.03
N LEU A 7 -20.13 38.11 -32.72
CA LEU A 7 -20.32 39.09 -31.64
C LEU A 7 -20.07 38.50 -30.23
N PRO A 8 -19.54 39.28 -29.27
CA PRO A 8 -19.42 38.86 -27.88
C PRO A 8 -20.75 39.07 -27.11
N SER A 9 -21.15 38.07 -26.32
CA SER A 9 -22.27 38.18 -25.36
C SER A 9 -21.80 38.72 -24.00
N PRO A 10 -22.67 39.42 -23.25
CA PRO A 10 -22.30 40.20 -22.08
C PRO A 10 -22.47 39.40 -20.79
N MET A 11 -21.38 39.12 -20.07
CA MET A 11 -21.46 38.86 -18.63
C MET A 11 -20.63 39.91 -17.90
N ALA A 12 -21.36 40.85 -17.31
CA ALA A 12 -20.85 41.91 -16.47
C ALA A 12 -20.15 41.33 -15.22
N ILE A 13 -18.89 41.71 -15.05
CA ILE A 13 -18.10 41.45 -13.84
C ILE A 13 -18.57 42.44 -12.76
N SER A 14 -19.42 42.00 -11.84
CA SER A 14 -19.70 42.73 -10.60
C SER A 14 -18.51 42.60 -9.64
N LYS A 15 -18.01 43.73 -9.13
CA LYS A 15 -16.98 43.78 -8.08
C LYS A 15 -17.48 43.06 -6.80
N PRO A 16 -16.64 42.28 -6.09
CA PRO A 16 -17.03 41.76 -4.79
C PRO A 16 -17.12 42.90 -3.77
N ALA A 17 -18.20 42.89 -2.99
CA ALA A 17 -18.46 43.84 -1.92
C ALA A 17 -17.39 43.75 -0.81
N GLN A 18 -16.97 44.90 -0.31
CA GLN A 18 -16.09 45.01 0.87
C GLN A 18 -16.85 44.53 2.12
N SER A 19 -16.49 43.38 2.68
CA SER A 19 -16.97 43.00 4.01
C SER A 19 -16.16 43.75 5.08
N SER A 20 -16.86 44.44 5.97
CA SER A 20 -16.29 45.10 7.14
C SER A 20 -15.69 44.09 8.13
N SER A 21 -14.45 44.35 8.56
CA SER A 21 -13.72 43.56 9.56
C SER A 21 -14.31 43.77 10.97
N ILE A 22 -14.69 42.68 11.64
CA ILE A 22 -15.28 42.66 12.99
C ILE A 22 -14.25 42.49 14.13
N PHE A 23 -12.94 42.44 13.85
CA PHE A 23 -11.95 42.31 14.94
C PHE A 23 -11.44 43.67 15.45
N LYS A 24 -12.16 44.21 16.45
CA LYS A 24 -11.66 45.27 17.36
C LYS A 24 -10.75 44.62 18.41
N LYS A 25 -9.47 45.01 18.44
CA LYS A 25 -8.51 44.65 19.49
C LYS A 25 -9.02 45.11 20.87
N ARG A 26 -9.09 44.20 21.84
CA ARG A 26 -8.99 44.53 23.27
C ARG A 26 -7.84 43.72 23.86
N SER A 27 -6.91 44.43 24.47
CA SER A 27 -5.81 43.88 25.27
C SER A 27 -6.28 43.62 26.69
N SER A 28 -5.94 42.47 27.26
CA SER A 28 -5.76 42.33 28.71
C SER A 28 -4.80 41.18 28.99
N ASN A 29 -3.76 41.51 29.75
CA ASN A 29 -2.78 40.59 30.33
C ASN A 29 -3.44 39.70 31.40
N SER A 30 -3.08 38.41 31.43
CA SER A 30 -2.98 37.64 32.68
C SER A 30 -1.92 36.56 32.53
N VAL A 31 -1.02 36.54 33.51
CA VAL A 31 0.19 35.72 33.62
C VAL A 31 -0.14 34.35 34.23
N GLY A 32 0.44 33.28 33.66
CA GLY A 32 0.93 32.11 34.42
C GLY A 32 0.22 30.75 34.25
N SER A 33 0.86 29.79 33.54
CA SER A 33 1.07 28.38 33.99
C SER A 33 1.82 27.52 32.94
N LEU A 34 3.05 27.08 33.28
CA LEU A 34 3.85 25.85 33.00
C LEU A 34 3.64 24.96 31.72
N PRO A 35 4.65 24.13 31.31
CA PRO A 35 5.02 23.95 29.91
C PRO A 35 4.13 22.99 29.12
N ALA A 36 3.93 23.34 27.86
CA ALA A 36 3.24 22.56 26.85
C ALA A 36 3.86 21.16 26.68
N SER A 37 3.07 20.11 26.90
CA SER A 37 3.44 18.74 26.50
C SER A 37 3.42 18.62 24.97
N ALA A 38 4.26 17.74 24.42
CA ALA A 38 4.39 17.50 22.97
C ALA A 38 3.04 17.16 22.28
N ALA A 39 2.09 16.59 23.03
CA ALA A 39 0.73 16.32 22.55
C ALA A 39 -0.07 17.60 22.24
N SER A 40 0.11 18.66 23.05
CA SER A 40 -0.56 19.95 22.82
C SER A 40 -0.01 20.67 21.58
N TYR A 41 1.28 20.50 21.28
CA TYR A 41 1.92 21.07 20.10
C TYR A 41 1.48 20.37 18.81
N LEU A 42 1.37 19.04 18.82
CA LEU A 42 0.85 18.27 17.69
C LEU A 42 -0.65 18.53 17.45
N SER A 43 -1.43 18.71 18.52
CA SER A 43 -2.83 19.13 18.43
C SER A 43 -2.97 20.54 17.85
N ALA A 44 -2.12 21.48 18.27
CA ALA A 44 -2.10 22.84 17.75
C ALA A 44 -1.69 22.89 16.26
N LEU A 45 -0.71 22.09 15.83
CA LEU A 45 -0.34 21.95 14.43
C LEU A 45 -1.47 21.34 13.58
N SER A 46 -2.13 20.29 14.09
CA SER A 46 -3.29 19.66 13.44
C SER A 46 -4.47 20.64 13.31
N GLN A 47 -4.74 21.43 14.35
CA GLN A 47 -5.81 22.44 14.35
C GLN A 47 -5.48 23.64 13.46
N ALA A 48 -4.21 24.05 13.39
CA ALA A 48 -3.75 25.10 12.49
C ALA A 48 -3.87 24.68 11.02
N ASP A 49 -3.52 23.43 10.69
CA ASP A 49 -3.68 22.83 9.36
C ASP A 49 -5.16 22.67 8.97
N ALA A 50 -6.01 22.19 9.89
CA ALA A 50 -7.46 22.14 9.69
C ALA A 50 -8.07 23.53 9.46
N SER A 51 -7.55 24.55 10.13
CA SER A 51 -8.00 25.94 10.00
C SER A 51 -7.53 26.60 8.70
N ALA A 52 -6.34 26.25 8.21
CA ALA A 52 -5.82 26.71 6.92
C ALA A 52 -6.62 26.10 5.76
N ARG A 53 -6.99 24.81 5.85
CA ARG A 53 -7.82 24.10 4.86
C ARG A 53 -9.28 24.55 4.85
N LYS A 54 -9.79 25.11 5.95
CA LYS A 54 -11.16 25.65 6.01
C LYS A 54 -11.31 26.99 5.28
N ARG A 55 -10.22 27.73 5.05
CA ARG A 55 -10.23 29.03 4.35
C ARG A 55 -10.12 28.91 2.82
N SER A 56 -9.86 27.72 2.28
CA SER A 56 -9.71 27.48 0.83
C SER A 56 -10.99 26.96 0.15
N SER A 57 -12.16 26.99 0.81
CA SER A 57 -13.41 26.38 0.33
C SER A 57 -14.12 27.12 -0.82
N GLY A 58 -13.39 27.80 -1.70
CA GLY A 58 -13.94 28.56 -2.84
C GLY A 58 -13.23 28.37 -4.17
N ALA A 59 -12.18 27.55 -4.25
CA ALA A 59 -11.49 27.24 -5.50
C ALA A 59 -11.32 25.73 -5.64
N SER A 60 -11.59 25.23 -6.86
CA SER A 60 -11.38 23.83 -7.24
C SER A 60 -10.04 23.33 -6.70
N ALA A 61 -10.08 22.30 -5.87
CA ALA A 61 -8.89 21.60 -5.43
C ALA A 61 -8.34 20.83 -6.63
N THR A 62 -7.48 21.47 -7.41
CA THR A 62 -6.58 20.76 -8.32
C THR A 62 -5.73 19.84 -7.45
N SER A 63 -6.08 18.56 -7.48
CA SER A 63 -5.26 17.46 -7.03
C SER A 63 -3.84 17.69 -7.51
N THR A 64 -2.87 17.57 -6.60
CA THR A 64 -1.50 17.20 -6.96
C THR A 64 -1.63 16.11 -8.03
N PRO A 65 -1.07 16.31 -9.24
CA PRO A 65 -1.29 15.36 -10.32
C PRO A 65 -0.89 13.98 -9.82
N ALA A 66 -1.81 13.02 -9.98
CA ALA A 66 -1.42 11.63 -10.11
C ALA A 66 -0.22 11.60 -11.07
N LEU A 67 0.81 10.82 -10.74
CA LEU A 67 1.95 10.60 -11.60
C LEU A 67 1.48 9.95 -12.90
N SER A 68 0.92 10.76 -13.81
CA SER A 68 0.83 10.51 -15.23
C SER A 68 2.07 11.14 -15.84
N LEU A 69 3.19 10.42 -15.79
CA LEU A 69 4.19 10.57 -16.83
C LEU A 69 3.83 9.57 -17.89
N SER A 70 3.32 10.11 -18.99
CA SER A 70 3.19 9.45 -20.28
C SER A 70 4.47 8.67 -20.56
N SER A 71 4.39 7.34 -20.54
CA SER A 71 5.39 6.50 -21.15
C SER A 71 5.18 6.60 -22.66
N SER A 72 5.88 7.54 -23.28
CA SER A 72 6.14 7.47 -24.71
C SER A 72 6.86 6.16 -24.98
N ILE A 73 6.15 5.24 -25.62
CA ILE A 73 6.67 4.03 -26.25
C ILE A 73 7.80 4.44 -27.19
N THR A 74 9.00 3.90 -26.99
CA THR A 74 9.91 3.44 -28.05
C THR A 74 11.09 2.68 -27.41
N SER A 75 11.00 1.36 -27.33
CA SER A 75 12.09 0.42 -27.69
C SER A 75 11.57 -1.01 -27.59
N SER A 76 11.82 -1.76 -28.65
CA SER A 76 11.54 -3.19 -28.91
C SER A 76 11.26 -4.08 -27.70
N SER A 77 10.11 -4.77 -27.76
CA SER A 77 9.61 -5.77 -26.82
C SER A 77 10.50 -7.02 -26.66
N GLU A 78 11.60 -7.12 -27.40
CA GLU A 78 12.56 -8.23 -27.31
C GLU A 78 13.49 -8.09 -26.09
N ASP A 79 13.73 -6.86 -25.58
CA ASP A 79 14.59 -6.64 -24.40
C ASP A 79 13.91 -6.92 -23.05
N THR A 80 12.59 -7.14 -23.05
CA THR A 80 11.81 -7.34 -21.81
C THR A 80 11.66 -8.80 -21.39
N VAL A 81 12.06 -9.75 -22.24
CA VAL A 81 12.07 -11.19 -21.94
C VAL A 81 13.52 -11.65 -21.86
N LEU A 82 14.15 -11.34 -20.74
CA LEU A 82 15.58 -11.59 -20.55
C LEU A 82 15.80 -13.10 -20.40
N HIS A 83 16.48 -13.72 -21.38
CA HIS A 83 16.87 -15.13 -21.29
C HIS A 83 17.95 -15.27 -20.22
N GLU A 84 17.73 -16.14 -19.23
CA GLU A 84 18.71 -16.37 -18.14
C GLU A 84 20.10 -16.78 -18.66
N ALA A 85 20.17 -17.38 -19.85
CA ALA A 85 21.41 -17.73 -20.53
C ALA A 85 22.27 -16.48 -20.86
N ASP A 86 21.64 -15.36 -21.24
CA ASP A 86 22.36 -14.14 -21.62
C ASP A 86 23.08 -13.49 -20.41
N TYR A 87 22.68 -13.82 -19.17
CA TYR A 87 23.31 -13.32 -17.94
C TYR A 87 24.52 -14.12 -17.48
N LEU A 88 24.62 -15.40 -17.86
CA LEU A 88 25.80 -16.20 -17.57
C LEU A 88 26.99 -15.73 -18.41
N ASP A 89 26.72 -15.10 -19.55
CA ASP A 89 27.72 -14.60 -20.50
C ASP A 89 28.09 -13.11 -20.26
N ASP A 90 27.39 -12.37 -19.39
CA ASP A 90 27.76 -10.99 -19.00
C ASP A 90 28.83 -10.98 -17.89
N PRO A 91 30.09 -10.60 -18.18
CA PRO A 91 31.17 -10.62 -17.21
C PRO A 91 30.95 -9.69 -16.01
N HIS A 92 30.07 -8.68 -16.15
CA HIS A 92 29.73 -7.74 -15.08
C HIS A 92 28.68 -8.27 -14.10
N LEU A 93 27.93 -9.32 -14.46
CA LEU A 93 26.88 -9.95 -13.65
C LEU A 93 27.21 -11.40 -13.25
N ALA A 94 28.20 -12.04 -13.89
CA ALA A 94 28.58 -13.44 -13.72
C ALA A 94 29.23 -13.81 -12.36
N SER A 95 29.25 -12.89 -11.39
CA SER A 95 29.75 -13.15 -10.05
C SER A 95 28.72 -13.96 -9.24
N ASN A 96 28.67 -15.28 -9.41
CA ASN A 96 27.87 -16.24 -8.62
C ASN A 96 28.16 -16.26 -7.11
N LYS A 97 29.00 -15.35 -6.59
CA LYS A 97 29.42 -15.30 -5.19
C LYS A 97 28.36 -14.75 -4.25
N ASP A 98 27.32 -14.07 -4.76
CA ASP A 98 26.33 -13.36 -3.96
C ASP A 98 25.04 -14.16 -3.65
N GLY A 99 24.84 -15.32 -4.29
CA GLY A 99 23.67 -16.18 -4.09
C GLY A 99 22.35 -15.62 -4.64
N LEU A 100 22.40 -14.59 -5.50
CA LEU A 100 21.19 -13.99 -6.09
C LEU A 100 20.74 -14.73 -7.35
N LEU A 101 21.69 -15.12 -8.21
CA LEU A 101 21.40 -15.83 -9.47
C LEU A 101 21.13 -17.31 -9.24
N LEU A 102 22.01 -17.97 -8.50
CA LEU A 102 21.92 -19.39 -8.18
C LEU A 102 21.81 -19.61 -6.67
N PRO A 103 21.14 -20.69 -6.25
CA PRO A 103 21.06 -21.03 -4.83
C PRO A 103 22.46 -21.32 -4.28
N SER A 104 22.77 -20.80 -3.10
CA SER A 104 24.06 -21.05 -2.43
C SER A 104 24.30 -22.53 -2.13
N ARG A 105 23.22 -23.32 -2.04
CA ARG A 105 23.26 -24.79 -1.95
C ARG A 105 22.61 -25.37 -3.21
N PRO A 106 23.33 -26.16 -4.01
CA PRO A 106 22.75 -26.79 -5.19
C PRO A 106 21.54 -27.65 -4.82
N PRO A 107 20.46 -27.62 -5.60
CA PRO A 107 19.31 -28.46 -5.36
C PRO A 107 19.66 -29.93 -5.57
N THR A 108 19.03 -30.82 -4.80
CA THR A 108 19.17 -32.27 -4.97
C THR A 108 18.31 -32.77 -6.13
N SER A 109 18.58 -33.99 -6.64
CA SER A 109 17.77 -34.59 -7.74
C SER A 109 16.28 -34.76 -7.40
N GLU A 110 15.94 -34.83 -6.12
CA GLU A 110 14.56 -34.91 -5.61
C GLU A 110 13.87 -33.53 -5.58
N GLN A 111 14.63 -32.43 -5.65
CA GLN A 111 14.10 -31.07 -5.60
C GLN A 111 13.80 -30.58 -7.02
N VAL A 112 12.54 -30.69 -7.42
CA VAL A 112 12.07 -30.18 -8.72
C VAL A 112 11.41 -28.82 -8.50
N PHE A 113 12.00 -27.78 -9.09
CA PHE A 113 11.44 -26.42 -9.08
C PHE A 113 10.92 -26.06 -10.47
N THR A 114 9.69 -25.57 -10.53
CA THR A 114 9.06 -25.03 -11.76
C THR A 114 9.36 -23.55 -11.96
N THR A 115 9.90 -22.89 -10.94
CA THR A 115 10.15 -21.45 -10.90
C THR A 115 11.62 -21.13 -11.07
N VAL A 116 11.89 -19.92 -11.53
CA VAL A 116 13.24 -19.39 -11.67
C VAL A 116 13.77 -18.89 -10.33
N HIS A 117 15.02 -19.20 -9.95
CA HIS A 117 15.58 -18.86 -8.63
C HIS A 117 15.63 -17.35 -8.37
N THR A 118 15.92 -16.56 -9.41
CA THR A 118 15.96 -15.09 -9.34
C THR A 118 14.58 -14.46 -9.08
N GLU A 119 13.50 -15.16 -9.44
CA GLU A 119 12.11 -14.72 -9.27
C GLU A 119 11.47 -15.33 -8.02
N PHE A 120 11.78 -16.59 -7.71
CA PHE A 120 11.31 -17.31 -6.55
C PHE A 120 12.39 -18.24 -6.01
N GLY A 121 12.92 -17.90 -4.84
CA GLY A 121 14.05 -18.60 -4.24
C GLY A 121 13.72 -20.06 -3.94
N HIS A 122 14.58 -20.95 -4.41
CA HIS A 122 14.47 -22.39 -4.20
C HIS A 122 14.75 -22.72 -2.73
N CYS A 123 13.75 -23.25 -2.03
CA CYS A 123 13.88 -23.68 -0.64
C CYS A 123 12.91 -24.84 -0.35
N ALA A 124 13.47 -26.04 -0.17
CA ALA A 124 12.70 -27.25 0.14
C ALA A 124 12.59 -27.54 1.65
N GLU A 125 13.26 -26.77 2.51
CA GLU A 125 13.34 -27.06 3.95
C GLU A 125 12.00 -26.78 4.67
N GLU A 126 11.34 -27.83 5.16
CA GLU A 126 10.02 -27.74 5.83
C GLU A 126 10.06 -26.96 7.15
N LYS A 127 11.20 -27.00 7.88
CA LYS A 127 11.37 -26.28 9.15
C LYS A 127 11.30 -24.76 9.04
N TYR A 128 11.42 -24.20 7.83
CA TYR A 128 11.27 -22.76 7.55
C TYR A 128 9.87 -22.42 7.06
N ARG A 129 8.86 -23.15 7.56
CA ARG A 129 7.45 -22.97 7.23
C ARG A 129 6.65 -22.97 8.52
N THR A 130 5.67 -22.07 8.63
CA THR A 130 4.78 -21.96 9.78
C THR A 130 3.41 -21.48 9.33
N THR A 131 2.34 -21.80 10.06
CA THR A 131 1.01 -21.33 9.68
C THR A 131 0.72 -19.97 10.33
N SER A 132 0.18 -19.04 9.54
CA SER A 132 -0.33 -17.75 10.02
C SER A 132 -1.76 -17.93 10.51
N GLN A 133 -1.95 -18.08 11.82
CA GLN A 133 -3.26 -18.24 12.44
C GLN A 133 -3.24 -17.69 13.86
N HIS A 134 -4.33 -17.03 14.26
CA HIS A 134 -4.56 -16.61 15.64
C HIS A 134 -5.06 -17.78 16.48
N LYS A 135 -4.62 -17.86 17.75
CA LYS A 135 -5.16 -18.87 18.67
C LYS A 135 -6.53 -18.44 19.16
N LEU A 136 -7.56 -19.23 18.86
CA LEU A 136 -8.92 -19.03 19.34
C LEU A 136 -8.95 -18.83 20.87
N GLY A 137 -9.72 -17.85 21.32
CA GLY A 137 -9.87 -17.50 22.74
C GLY A 137 -8.72 -16.71 23.35
N THR A 138 -7.61 -16.49 22.65
CA THR A 138 -6.56 -15.59 23.13
C THR A 138 -6.88 -14.14 22.72
N PRO A 139 -6.82 -13.15 23.62
CA PRO A 139 -7.01 -11.77 23.24
C PRO A 139 -5.85 -11.32 22.34
N LEU A 140 -6.15 -10.52 21.32
CA LEU A 140 -5.10 -9.86 20.54
C LEU A 140 -4.37 -8.88 21.46
N ALA A 141 -3.08 -9.09 21.66
CA ALA A 141 -2.28 -8.20 22.48
C ALA A 141 -2.32 -6.77 21.89
N PRO A 142 -2.57 -5.73 22.70
CA PRO A 142 -2.53 -4.36 22.21
C PRO A 142 -1.12 -4.06 21.67
N HIS A 143 -1.05 -3.42 20.51
CA HIS A 143 0.24 -3.04 19.95
C HIS A 143 0.86 -1.94 20.82
N VAL A 144 1.91 -2.28 21.58
CA VAL A 144 2.66 -1.30 22.35
C VAL A 144 3.63 -0.62 21.39
N THR A 145 3.30 0.60 20.98
CA THR A 145 4.22 1.46 20.23
C THR A 145 5.39 1.81 21.14
N GLN A 146 6.57 1.26 20.84
CA GLN A 146 7.80 1.66 21.53
C GLN A 146 8.21 3.06 21.07
N ASP A 147 8.29 3.98 22.02
CA ASP A 147 8.84 5.31 21.78
C ASP A 147 10.37 5.27 21.81
N PRO A 148 11.06 5.95 20.88
CA PRO A 148 12.50 6.10 20.97
C PRO A 148 12.90 6.98 22.16
N PRO A 149 14.15 6.91 22.62
CA PRO A 149 14.68 7.82 23.61
C PRO A 149 14.44 9.30 23.27
N TYR A 150 14.14 10.14 24.26
CA TYR A 150 13.79 11.55 24.03
C TYR A 150 14.84 12.33 23.24
N TYR A 151 16.14 12.01 23.39
CA TYR A 151 17.19 12.67 22.63
C TYR A 151 17.12 12.37 21.11
N ILE A 152 16.61 11.21 20.70
CA ILE A 152 16.36 10.86 19.29
C ILE A 152 15.18 11.66 18.75
N LEU A 153 14.09 11.80 19.51
CA LEU A 153 12.96 12.66 19.13
C LEU A 153 13.41 14.12 19.00
N LEU A 154 14.11 14.64 20.01
CA LEU A 154 14.58 16.02 20.04
C LEU A 154 15.53 16.30 18.87
N SER A 155 16.53 15.45 18.64
CA SER A 155 17.46 15.59 17.51
C SER A 155 16.77 15.47 16.15
N THR A 156 15.73 14.64 16.03
CA THR A 156 14.91 14.55 14.81
C THR A 156 14.15 15.84 14.56
N TYR A 157 13.50 16.41 15.57
CA TYR A 157 12.83 17.71 15.45
C TYR A 157 13.82 18.83 15.11
N ILE A 158 14.98 18.87 15.76
CA ILE A 158 16.05 19.84 15.45
C ILE A 158 16.51 19.69 14.00
N SER A 159 16.66 18.45 13.50
CA SER A 159 17.08 18.20 12.11
C SER A 159 16.05 18.73 11.11
N TYR A 160 14.76 18.51 11.35
CA TYR A 160 13.70 19.09 10.53
C TYR A 160 13.64 20.62 10.65
N LEU A 161 13.84 21.18 11.85
CA LEU A 161 13.87 22.62 12.05
C LEU A 161 15.02 23.26 11.24
N ILE A 162 16.22 22.67 11.29
CA ILE A 162 17.37 23.10 10.50
C ILE A 162 17.04 23.01 9.00
N LEU A 163 16.47 21.89 8.54
CA LEU A 163 16.05 21.71 7.15
C LEU A 163 15.05 22.79 6.70
N ILE A 164 14.04 23.07 7.53
CA ILE A 164 12.97 24.04 7.25
C ILE A 164 13.55 25.46 7.19
N VAL A 165 14.32 25.86 8.21
CA VAL A 165 14.94 27.19 8.29
C VAL A 165 15.90 27.41 7.13
N LEU A 166 16.86 26.50 6.90
CA LEU A 166 17.81 26.63 5.80
C LEU A 166 17.14 26.57 4.44
N GLY A 167 16.11 25.73 4.28
CA GLY A 167 15.34 25.63 3.05
C GLY A 167 14.63 26.94 2.69
N HIS A 168 14.00 27.58 3.68
CA HIS A 168 13.34 28.88 3.49
C HIS A 168 14.33 30.02 3.30
N VAL A 169 15.45 30.04 4.03
CA VAL A 169 16.52 31.02 3.81
C VAL A 169 17.07 30.90 2.38
N ARG A 170 17.31 29.66 1.91
CA ARG A 170 17.75 29.41 0.53
C ARG A 170 16.72 29.83 -0.50
N ASP A 171 15.43 29.57 -0.27
CA ASP A 171 14.35 30.05 -1.15
C ASP A 171 14.31 31.59 -1.20
N PHE A 172 14.39 32.25 -0.05
CA PHE A 172 14.34 33.70 0.08
C PHE A 172 15.52 34.40 -0.57
N VAL A 173 16.74 33.87 -0.40
CA VAL A 173 17.96 34.38 -1.04
C VAL A 173 17.94 34.06 -2.54
N GLY A 174 17.58 32.82 -2.90
CA GLY A 174 17.53 32.35 -4.29
C GLY A 174 16.56 33.14 -5.17
N LYS A 175 15.35 33.44 -4.66
CA LYS A 175 14.37 34.28 -5.35
C LYS A 175 14.90 35.70 -5.64
N ARG A 176 15.86 36.22 -4.86
CA ARG A 176 16.46 37.55 -5.07
C ARG A 176 17.71 37.53 -5.92
N LEU A 177 18.62 36.59 -5.67
CA LEU A 177 19.93 36.56 -6.32
C LEU A 177 19.95 35.76 -7.62
N SER A 178 19.01 34.83 -7.81
CA SER A 178 18.90 34.00 -9.01
C SER A 178 17.44 33.81 -9.46
N PRO A 179 16.73 34.90 -9.83
CA PRO A 179 15.30 34.85 -10.15
C PRO A 179 14.98 33.91 -11.33
N ALA A 180 15.92 33.71 -12.26
CA ALA A 180 15.75 32.80 -13.39
C ALA A 180 15.51 31.34 -12.94
N SER A 181 16.29 30.84 -11.97
CA SER A 181 16.16 29.47 -11.45
C SER A 181 14.93 29.26 -10.56
N TYR A 182 14.40 30.33 -9.97
CA TYR A 182 13.26 30.29 -9.05
C TYR A 182 11.94 30.76 -9.69
N LYS A 183 11.90 30.96 -11.03
CA LYS A 183 10.73 31.45 -11.77
C LYS A 183 9.46 30.62 -11.55
N HIS A 184 9.58 29.34 -11.26
CA HIS A 184 8.44 28.44 -11.00
C HIS A 184 7.79 28.64 -9.62
N LEU A 185 8.48 29.32 -8.69
CA LEU A 185 7.98 29.68 -7.34
C LEU A 185 7.62 31.16 -7.22
N MET A 186 7.74 31.88 -8.32
CA MET A 186 7.39 33.29 -8.41
C MET A 186 6.16 33.40 -9.31
N PRO A 187 5.25 34.34 -9.03
CA PRO A 187 4.20 34.69 -9.98
C PRO A 187 4.84 34.98 -11.35
N ARG A 188 4.38 34.32 -12.41
CA ARG A 188 4.88 34.60 -13.76
C ARG A 188 4.34 35.98 -14.15
N ASP A 189 5.26 36.93 -14.29
CA ASP A 189 5.08 38.35 -14.60
C ASP A 189 4.44 39.22 -13.50
N SER A 190 5.21 39.47 -12.44
CA SER A 190 5.31 40.84 -11.90
C SER A 190 6.67 41.39 -12.31
N GLY A 191 6.77 41.91 -13.53
CA GLY A 191 7.97 42.61 -13.96
C GLY A 191 8.20 43.82 -13.06
N TRP A 192 9.00 43.68 -12.01
CA TRP A 192 9.66 44.82 -11.40
C TRP A 192 10.79 45.23 -12.34
N ARG A 193 10.44 45.95 -13.40
CA ARG A 193 11.38 46.85 -14.07
C ARG A 193 11.23 48.19 -13.37
N PRO A 194 12.31 48.82 -12.89
CA PRO A 194 12.26 50.20 -12.43
C PRO A 194 11.70 51.07 -13.56
N GLN A 195 10.64 51.79 -13.25
CA GLN A 195 9.90 52.66 -14.15
C GLN A 195 10.73 53.89 -14.50
N LEU A 196 11.78 53.73 -15.32
CA LEU A 196 12.63 54.84 -15.73
C LEU A 196 12.52 55.23 -17.21
N TYR A 197 11.84 54.47 -18.08
CA TYR A 197 11.94 54.72 -19.53
C TYR A 197 10.68 54.66 -20.40
N MET A 198 9.47 54.34 -19.91
CA MET A 198 8.24 54.42 -20.75
C MET A 198 6.97 54.70 -19.92
N PRO A 199 6.38 55.91 -19.98
CA PRO A 199 5.23 56.29 -19.13
C PRO A 199 3.84 55.93 -19.70
N HIS A 200 3.74 55.31 -20.88
CA HIS A 200 2.47 55.28 -21.65
C HIS A 200 1.87 53.88 -21.89
N LEU A 201 2.48 52.80 -21.38
CA LEU A 201 1.94 51.45 -21.51
C LEU A 201 1.25 51.04 -20.20
N ARG A 202 -0.07 50.78 -20.27
CA ARG A 202 -0.85 50.25 -19.15
C ARG A 202 -0.29 48.89 -18.70
N PRO A 203 -0.23 48.59 -17.38
CA PRO A 203 0.14 47.27 -16.91
C PRO A 203 -0.91 46.24 -17.36
N SER A 204 -0.45 45.15 -17.98
CA SER A 204 -1.30 44.01 -18.36
C SER A 204 -1.79 43.30 -17.09
N PRO A 205 -3.10 43.03 -16.93
CA PRO A 205 -3.62 42.30 -15.80
C PRO A 205 -3.65 40.80 -16.10
N SER A 206 -2.61 40.05 -15.72
CA SER A 206 -2.72 38.64 -15.31
C SER A 206 -1.33 38.02 -15.11
N GLY A 207 -0.80 38.10 -13.89
CA GLY A 207 0.28 37.22 -13.48
C GLY A 207 -0.32 35.86 -13.12
N TYR A 208 0.10 34.78 -13.79
CA TYR A 208 -0.35 33.45 -13.41
C TYR A 208 0.14 33.15 -12.00
N ALA A 209 -0.76 32.67 -11.14
CA ALA A 209 -0.39 32.12 -9.84
C ALA A 209 0.66 31.02 -10.04
N PRO A 210 1.62 30.87 -9.11
CA PRO A 210 2.58 29.77 -9.19
C PRO A 210 1.81 28.44 -9.24
N LEU A 211 2.28 27.51 -10.07
CA LEU A 211 1.65 26.19 -10.26
C LEU A 211 1.53 25.42 -8.94
N ASN A 212 2.43 25.67 -8.00
CA ASN A 212 2.44 25.07 -6.67
C ASN A 212 2.56 26.16 -5.59
N SER A 213 1.89 25.93 -4.46
CA SER A 213 2.13 26.69 -3.24
C SER A 213 3.58 26.50 -2.76
N ASP A 214 4.19 27.57 -2.24
CA ASP A 214 5.54 27.53 -1.67
C ASP A 214 5.64 26.51 -0.52
N PHE A 215 4.57 26.42 0.30
CA PHE A 215 4.47 25.50 1.43
C PHE A 215 4.29 24.05 0.95
N ASP A 216 3.36 23.83 0.01
CA ASP A 216 3.04 22.47 -0.48
C ASP A 216 4.20 21.86 -1.26
N SER A 217 4.95 22.68 -1.99
CA SER A 217 6.13 22.22 -2.74
C SER A 217 7.41 22.13 -1.92
N PHE A 218 7.44 22.67 -0.70
CA PHE A 218 8.66 22.71 0.12
C PHE A 218 9.25 21.32 0.32
N TYR A 219 8.41 20.38 0.75
CA TYR A 219 8.82 18.99 0.99
C TYR A 219 9.43 18.37 -0.28
N THR A 220 8.74 18.49 -1.40
CA THR A 220 9.19 17.95 -2.69
C THR A 220 10.54 18.52 -3.07
N ARG A 221 10.71 19.85 -3.00
CA ARG A 221 11.91 20.57 -3.44
C ARG A 221 13.11 20.41 -2.50
N ARG A 222 12.87 20.36 -1.19
CA ARG A 222 13.94 20.44 -0.18
C ARG A 222 14.27 19.10 0.47
N LEU A 223 13.36 18.13 0.43
CA LEU A 223 13.60 16.79 0.96
C LEU A 223 13.46 15.71 -0.12
N LYS A 224 12.28 15.55 -0.75
CA LYS A 224 12.01 14.43 -1.67
C LYS A 224 13.04 14.33 -2.78
N THR A 225 13.35 15.42 -3.50
CA THR A 225 14.33 15.39 -4.60
C THR A 225 15.69 14.84 -4.14
N ARG A 226 16.17 15.21 -2.95
CA ARG A 226 17.44 14.69 -2.41
C ARG A 226 17.40 13.21 -2.07
N MET A 227 16.21 12.66 -1.90
CA MET A 227 15.96 11.26 -1.60
C MET A 227 15.36 10.53 -2.81
N ASP A 228 15.35 11.12 -4.01
CA ASP A 228 14.64 10.56 -5.16
C ASP A 228 15.23 9.23 -5.63
N GLU A 229 16.48 8.95 -5.25
CA GLU A 229 17.11 7.63 -5.36
C GLU A 229 16.30 6.53 -4.66
N CYS A 230 15.70 6.81 -3.51
CA CYS A 230 14.86 5.87 -2.76
C CYS A 230 13.51 5.58 -3.43
N PHE A 231 13.01 6.49 -4.28
CA PHE A 231 11.62 6.44 -4.79
C PHE A 231 11.53 6.13 -6.27
N SER A 232 12.49 6.63 -7.05
CA SER A 232 12.42 6.66 -8.51
C SER A 232 13.52 5.82 -9.14
N GLN A 233 13.99 4.76 -8.46
CA GLN A 233 15.01 3.88 -9.00
C GLN A 233 14.45 3.16 -10.23
N PRO A 234 15.06 3.30 -11.42
CA PRO A 234 14.59 2.61 -12.60
C PRO A 234 14.91 1.13 -12.48
N VAL A 235 13.94 0.30 -12.80
CA VAL A 235 14.02 -1.16 -12.69
C VAL A 235 13.45 -1.82 -13.93
N THR A 236 13.88 -3.05 -14.19
CA THR A 236 13.32 -3.91 -15.25
C THR A 236 13.17 -5.35 -14.76
N GLY A 237 12.39 -6.14 -15.50
CA GLY A 237 12.01 -7.50 -15.15
C GLY A 237 10.85 -7.57 -14.16
N VAL A 238 10.57 -8.77 -13.66
CA VAL A 238 9.49 -9.00 -12.71
C VAL A 238 9.88 -8.62 -11.28
N ALA A 239 8.91 -8.18 -10.49
CA ALA A 239 9.11 -7.84 -9.09
C ALA A 239 9.13 -9.10 -8.19
N GLY A 240 10.05 -10.03 -8.48
CA GLY A 240 10.26 -11.30 -7.79
C GLY A 240 11.16 -11.18 -6.56
N ARG A 241 11.81 -12.30 -6.18
CA ARG A 241 12.83 -12.38 -5.12
C ARG A 241 13.93 -11.35 -5.33
N THR A 242 14.40 -11.19 -6.55
CA THR A 242 15.38 -10.19 -6.97
C THR A 242 14.76 -9.23 -7.97
N ILE A 243 15.41 -8.08 -8.18
CA ILE A 243 15.03 -7.12 -9.21
C ILE A 243 16.29 -6.56 -9.89
N LEU A 244 16.18 -6.21 -11.17
CA LEU A 244 17.28 -5.61 -11.91
C LEU A 244 17.14 -4.09 -11.90
N LEU A 245 18.11 -3.42 -11.30
CA LEU A 245 18.23 -1.96 -11.31
C LEU A 245 18.91 -1.53 -12.61
N LEU A 246 18.38 -0.49 -13.24
CA LEU A 246 19.11 0.22 -14.29
C LEU A 246 20.01 1.24 -13.60
N ASP A 247 21.31 1.11 -13.77
CA ASP A 247 22.25 1.95 -13.06
C ASP A 247 22.19 3.38 -13.59
N ARG A 248 22.23 4.31 -12.65
CA ARG A 248 22.14 5.73 -12.94
C ARG A 248 23.05 6.54 -12.04
N MET A 249 23.43 7.70 -12.52
CA MET A 249 24.15 8.70 -11.76
C MET A 249 23.46 10.06 -11.86
N SER A 250 23.64 10.88 -10.82
CA SER A 250 23.19 12.27 -10.82
C SER A 250 24.35 13.21 -10.47
N PRO A 251 24.74 14.11 -11.40
CA PRO A 251 25.80 15.10 -11.13
C PRO A 251 25.29 16.32 -10.36
N ASP A 252 23.98 16.44 -10.15
CA ASP A 252 23.31 17.67 -9.73
C ASP A 252 22.29 17.43 -8.59
N PHE A 253 22.59 16.51 -7.67
CA PHE A 253 21.76 16.21 -6.49
C PHE A 253 20.32 15.76 -6.84
N ASN A 254 20.20 14.83 -7.79
CA ASN A 254 18.98 14.23 -8.31
C ASN A 254 18.07 15.15 -9.13
N HIS A 255 18.57 16.29 -9.61
CA HIS A 255 17.82 17.11 -10.56
C HIS A 255 17.78 16.45 -11.94
N THR A 256 18.88 15.83 -12.35
CA THR A 256 19.04 15.05 -13.56
C THR A 256 19.50 13.65 -13.20
N GLN A 257 18.92 12.64 -13.84
CA GLN A 257 19.28 11.24 -13.68
C GLN A 257 19.74 10.71 -15.04
N LEU A 258 21.00 10.29 -15.12
CA LEU A 258 21.60 9.76 -16.35
C LEU A 258 21.81 8.27 -16.19
N LEU A 259 21.25 7.48 -17.11
CA LEU A 259 21.52 6.04 -17.17
C LEU A 259 22.97 5.82 -17.56
N THR A 260 23.68 4.96 -16.83
CA THR A 260 25.09 4.62 -17.11
C THR A 260 25.22 3.49 -18.14
N GLY A 261 24.11 2.81 -18.46
CA GLY A 261 24.09 1.58 -19.27
C GLY A 261 24.35 0.31 -18.45
N GLY A 262 24.85 0.44 -17.22
CA GLY A 262 25.04 -0.66 -16.28
C GLY A 262 23.72 -1.20 -15.74
N LYS A 263 23.76 -2.46 -15.29
CA LYS A 263 22.63 -3.13 -14.64
C LYS A 263 23.15 -3.79 -13.37
N THR A 264 22.45 -3.56 -12.26
CA THR A 264 22.79 -4.17 -10.96
C THR A 264 21.62 -5.02 -10.48
N ARG A 265 21.85 -6.31 -10.21
CA ARG A 265 20.83 -7.17 -9.60
C ARG A 265 20.84 -6.99 -8.09
N ALA A 266 19.67 -6.82 -7.50
CA ALA A 266 19.51 -6.62 -6.06
C ALA A 266 18.45 -7.55 -5.48
N LEU A 267 18.64 -7.97 -4.22
CA LEU A 267 17.62 -8.62 -3.43
C LEU A 267 16.46 -7.65 -3.20
N ASN A 268 15.25 -8.06 -3.57
CA ASN A 268 14.06 -7.20 -3.53
C ASN A 268 13.24 -7.46 -2.27
N ILE A 269 13.37 -6.58 -1.28
CA ILE A 269 12.58 -6.58 -0.04
C ILE A 269 11.60 -5.38 -0.02
N SER A 270 11.22 -4.88 -1.20
CA SER A 270 10.41 -3.66 -1.37
C SER A 270 9.12 -3.85 -2.17
N SER A 271 8.93 -5.02 -2.79
CA SER A 271 7.74 -5.39 -3.58
C SER A 271 6.62 -5.98 -2.72
N TYR A 272 5.37 -5.76 -3.12
CA TYR A 272 4.20 -6.36 -2.46
C TYR A 272 3.83 -7.75 -3.02
N ASN A 273 4.73 -8.38 -3.78
CA ASN A 273 4.57 -9.72 -4.32
C ASN A 273 4.69 -10.79 -3.21
N TYR A 274 3.76 -10.76 -2.24
CA TYR A 274 3.86 -11.51 -0.99
C TYR A 274 3.91 -13.03 -1.18
N LEU A 275 3.16 -13.59 -2.13
CA LEU A 275 3.21 -15.02 -2.43
C LEU A 275 4.15 -15.38 -3.58
N GLY A 276 4.76 -14.39 -4.23
CA GLY A 276 5.72 -14.63 -5.31
C GLY A 276 5.08 -15.11 -6.62
N PHE A 277 3.83 -14.75 -6.90
CA PHE A 277 3.13 -15.13 -8.14
C PHE A 277 3.43 -14.21 -9.33
N ALA A 278 4.01 -13.03 -9.11
CA ALA A 278 4.53 -12.21 -10.21
C ALA A 278 5.86 -12.80 -10.72
N GLN A 279 5.78 -13.52 -11.84
CA GLN A 279 6.85 -14.30 -12.45
C GLN A 279 6.82 -14.12 -13.97
N GLY A 280 7.98 -14.21 -14.62
CA GLY A 280 8.08 -14.11 -16.08
C GLY A 280 7.79 -15.45 -16.78
N ARG A 281 7.86 -16.56 -16.04
CA ARG A 281 7.64 -17.93 -16.51
C ARG A 281 6.95 -18.77 -15.43
N GLY A 282 6.29 -19.85 -15.85
CA GLY A 282 5.69 -20.84 -14.97
C GLY A 282 4.17 -20.83 -15.01
N GLY A 283 3.54 -21.73 -14.26
CA GLY A 283 2.15 -22.11 -14.49
C GLY A 283 1.10 -20.98 -14.50
N CYS A 284 1.33 -19.85 -13.81
CA CYS A 284 0.45 -18.68 -13.95
C CYS A 284 0.75 -17.88 -15.22
N ALA A 285 2.02 -17.58 -15.49
CA ALA A 285 2.44 -16.83 -16.68
C ALA A 285 2.09 -17.56 -17.99
N ASP A 286 2.25 -18.88 -18.03
CA ASP A 286 1.93 -19.71 -19.20
C ASP A 286 0.42 -19.65 -19.51
N MET A 287 -0.43 -19.64 -18.48
CA MET A 287 -1.89 -19.46 -18.64
C MET A 287 -2.24 -18.06 -19.11
N VAL A 288 -1.52 -17.04 -18.65
CA VAL A 288 -1.71 -15.66 -19.12
C VAL A 288 -1.36 -15.56 -20.61
N GLU A 289 -0.26 -16.16 -21.05
CA GLU A 289 0.11 -16.20 -22.48
C GLU A 289 -0.98 -16.88 -23.32
N GLU A 290 -1.50 -18.01 -22.85
CA GLU A 290 -2.60 -18.71 -23.52
C GLU A 290 -3.88 -17.86 -23.57
N SER A 291 -4.18 -17.09 -22.52
CA SER A 291 -5.31 -16.17 -22.52
C SER A 291 -5.16 -15.05 -23.54
N ILE A 292 -3.94 -14.54 -23.76
CA ILE A 292 -3.65 -13.52 -24.77
C ILE A 292 -3.91 -14.09 -26.17
N LYS A 293 -3.50 -15.33 -26.44
CA LYS A 293 -3.75 -16.01 -27.72
C LYS A 293 -5.25 -16.18 -28.00
N ARG A 294 -6.06 -16.38 -26.96
CA ARG A 294 -7.51 -16.65 -27.06
C ARG A 294 -8.38 -15.40 -27.09
N TYR A 295 -8.13 -14.46 -26.18
CA TYR A 295 -8.98 -13.30 -25.92
C TYR A 295 -8.35 -11.98 -26.38
N GLY A 296 -7.07 -11.99 -26.76
CA GLY A 296 -6.31 -10.76 -26.98
C GLY A 296 -5.99 -10.03 -25.68
N ILE A 297 -5.69 -8.74 -25.79
CA ILE A 297 -5.17 -7.93 -24.66
C ILE A 297 -6.28 -7.20 -23.92
N SER A 298 -7.28 -6.63 -24.59
CA SER A 298 -8.32 -5.80 -23.96
C SER A 298 -9.60 -5.75 -24.80
N SER A 299 -10.74 -5.58 -24.12
CA SER A 299 -12.04 -5.36 -24.76
C SER A 299 -12.32 -3.90 -25.13
N LEU A 300 -11.47 -2.95 -24.70
CA LEU A 300 -11.55 -1.51 -25.01
C LEU A 300 -12.91 -0.85 -24.69
N ALA A 301 -13.67 -1.42 -23.76
CA ALA A 301 -15.00 -0.94 -23.37
C ALA A 301 -15.22 -1.08 -21.86
N SER A 302 -16.26 -0.41 -21.35
CA SER A 302 -16.72 -0.57 -19.96
C SER A 302 -17.48 -1.88 -19.80
N ARG A 303 -17.66 -2.34 -18.55
CA ARG A 303 -18.34 -3.62 -18.26
C ARG A 303 -19.78 -3.66 -18.80
N LEU A 304 -20.50 -2.55 -18.74
CA LEU A 304 -21.89 -2.46 -19.22
C LEU A 304 -22.02 -2.11 -20.72
N GLU A 305 -20.95 -1.66 -21.37
CA GLU A 305 -20.94 -1.29 -22.79
C GLU A 305 -20.21 -2.32 -23.67
N GLY A 306 -20.38 -3.61 -23.36
CA GLY A 306 -19.81 -4.70 -24.16
C GLY A 306 -18.38 -5.12 -23.78
N GLY A 307 -17.78 -4.55 -22.73
CA GLY A 307 -16.44 -4.90 -22.26
C GLY A 307 -16.38 -6.16 -21.38
N SER A 308 -17.52 -6.74 -21.01
CA SER A 308 -17.60 -7.95 -20.17
C SER A 308 -17.34 -9.22 -20.97
N THR A 309 -16.51 -10.11 -20.40
CA THR A 309 -16.23 -11.45 -20.93
C THR A 309 -16.64 -12.52 -19.93
N ASP A 310 -16.70 -13.78 -20.36
CA ASP A 310 -16.84 -14.96 -19.49
C ASP A 310 -15.80 -14.99 -18.36
N LEU A 311 -14.54 -14.62 -18.65
CA LEU A 311 -13.47 -14.52 -17.66
C LEU A 311 -13.76 -13.56 -16.51
N HIS A 312 -14.56 -12.52 -16.73
CA HIS A 312 -14.99 -11.62 -15.65
C HIS A 312 -15.93 -12.34 -14.69
N THR A 313 -16.95 -13.02 -15.23
CA THR A 313 -17.93 -13.78 -14.45
C THR A 313 -17.26 -14.90 -13.66
N ILE A 314 -16.33 -15.63 -14.30
CA ILE A 314 -15.56 -16.70 -13.65
C ILE A 314 -14.69 -16.14 -12.54
N SER A 315 -13.95 -15.05 -12.81
CA SER A 315 -13.10 -14.41 -11.80
C SER A 315 -13.91 -13.92 -10.60
N GLU A 316 -15.06 -13.27 -10.83
CA GLU A 316 -15.94 -12.78 -9.75
C GLU A 316 -16.51 -13.93 -8.91
N ALA A 317 -16.96 -15.02 -9.54
CA ALA A 317 -17.44 -16.20 -8.83
C ALA A 317 -16.32 -16.89 -8.02
N LEU A 318 -15.12 -16.97 -8.58
CA LEU A 318 -13.94 -17.50 -7.88
C LEU A 318 -13.58 -16.63 -6.67
N VAL A 319 -13.56 -15.31 -6.82
CA VAL A 319 -13.28 -14.36 -5.74
C VAL A 319 -14.31 -14.51 -4.62
N ALA A 320 -15.61 -14.52 -4.96
CA ALA A 320 -16.69 -14.70 -3.99
C ALA A 320 -16.51 -16.00 -3.20
N LYS A 321 -16.20 -17.10 -3.89
CA LYS A 321 -15.92 -18.40 -3.25
C LYS A 321 -14.65 -18.36 -2.39
N PHE A 322 -13.59 -17.70 -2.84
CA PHE A 322 -12.32 -17.57 -2.10
C PHE A 322 -12.52 -16.86 -0.78
N VAL A 323 -13.24 -15.74 -0.76
CA VAL A 323 -13.48 -14.98 0.48
C VAL A 323 -14.67 -15.48 1.30
N GLY A 324 -15.47 -16.42 0.77
CA GLY A 324 -16.64 -16.95 1.45
C GLY A 324 -17.86 -16.04 1.44
N MET A 325 -18.03 -15.24 0.38
CA MET A 325 -19.17 -14.33 0.17
C MET A 325 -20.10 -14.83 -0.95
N GLU A 326 -21.28 -14.24 -1.04
CA GLU A 326 -22.30 -14.61 -2.03
C GLU A 326 -21.93 -14.21 -3.47
N ASP A 327 -21.38 -13.00 -3.64
CA ASP A 327 -21.00 -12.45 -4.95
C ASP A 327 -19.83 -11.47 -4.78
N ALA A 328 -19.17 -11.15 -5.89
CA ALA A 328 -18.07 -10.18 -5.93
C ALA A 328 -18.11 -9.35 -7.23
N LEU A 329 -17.61 -8.12 -7.15
CA LEU A 329 -17.44 -7.20 -8.26
C LEU A 329 -15.97 -6.83 -8.39
N ILE A 330 -15.39 -7.07 -9.57
CA ILE A 330 -14.01 -6.74 -9.88
C ILE A 330 -13.90 -5.36 -10.52
N SER A 331 -12.86 -4.61 -10.13
CA SER A 331 -12.45 -3.31 -10.69
C SER A 331 -11.00 -3.36 -11.19
N SER A 332 -10.74 -2.74 -12.34
CA SER A 332 -9.42 -2.67 -12.99
C SER A 332 -8.32 -2.01 -12.14
N MET A 333 -8.68 -1.14 -11.19
CA MET A 333 -7.72 -0.40 -10.35
C MET A 333 -8.01 -0.56 -8.85
N GLY A 334 -7.00 -0.97 -8.09
CA GLY A 334 -7.11 -1.19 -6.64
C GLY A 334 -7.46 0.09 -5.85
N PHE A 335 -6.87 1.25 -6.19
CA PHE A 335 -7.24 2.52 -5.58
C PHE A 335 -8.69 2.92 -5.93
N ALA A 336 -9.09 2.71 -7.19
CA ALA A 336 -10.43 3.04 -7.68
C ALA A 336 -11.51 2.23 -6.96
N THR A 337 -11.19 1.01 -6.56
CA THR A 337 -12.11 0.10 -5.86
C THR A 337 -12.72 0.80 -4.64
N ASN A 338 -11.90 1.36 -3.74
CA ASN A 338 -12.42 2.14 -2.61
C ASN A 338 -12.98 3.51 -3.03
N SER A 339 -12.22 4.28 -3.83
CA SER A 339 -12.56 5.68 -4.10
C SER A 339 -13.86 5.86 -4.88
N THR A 340 -14.25 4.87 -5.66
CA THR A 340 -15.42 4.94 -6.55
C THR A 340 -16.63 4.14 -6.06
N ILE A 341 -16.44 3.15 -5.18
CA ILE A 341 -17.53 2.32 -4.63
C ILE A 341 -18.08 2.89 -3.33
N ILE A 342 -17.25 3.45 -2.45
CA ILE A 342 -17.73 4.08 -1.20
C ILE A 342 -18.83 5.14 -1.47
N PRO A 343 -18.70 6.03 -2.48
CA PRO A 343 -19.78 6.97 -2.83
C PRO A 343 -21.10 6.33 -3.26
N ALA A 344 -21.10 5.07 -3.71
CA ALA A 344 -22.32 4.34 -4.07
C ALA A 344 -22.99 3.68 -2.85
N LEU A 345 -22.26 3.49 -1.74
CA LEU A 345 -22.74 2.83 -0.53
C LEU A 345 -23.37 3.80 0.47
N VAL A 346 -22.76 4.98 0.61
CA VAL A 346 -23.10 6.00 1.60
C VAL A 346 -23.21 7.38 0.94
N GLY A 347 -23.96 8.29 1.59
CA GLY A 347 -24.08 9.67 1.13
C GLY A 347 -24.68 10.60 2.18
N LYS A 348 -25.31 11.69 1.75
CA LYS A 348 -25.92 12.68 2.67
C LYS A 348 -26.88 12.02 3.67
N GLY A 349 -26.66 12.30 4.96
CA GLY A 349 -27.42 11.72 6.08
C GLY A 349 -26.91 10.36 6.56
N CYS A 350 -25.82 9.84 5.99
CA CYS A 350 -25.07 8.69 6.52
C CYS A 350 -23.87 9.17 7.35
N LEU A 351 -23.38 8.30 8.23
CA LEU A 351 -22.16 8.48 8.98
C LEU A 351 -21.14 7.42 8.55
N VAL A 352 -19.92 7.85 8.29
CA VAL A 352 -18.74 6.99 8.19
C VAL A 352 -17.88 7.17 9.42
N ILE A 353 -17.56 6.08 10.10
CA ILE A 353 -16.57 6.02 11.16
C ILE A 353 -15.32 5.37 10.58
N SER A 354 -14.23 6.12 10.49
CA SER A 354 -12.98 5.70 9.86
C SER A 354 -11.89 5.54 10.90
N ASP A 355 -11.09 4.47 10.80
CA ASP A 355 -9.80 4.43 11.52
C ASP A 355 -8.91 5.59 11.05
N GLU A 356 -8.10 6.14 11.96
CA GLU A 356 -7.23 7.30 11.67
C GLU A 356 -6.15 7.01 10.63
N PHE A 357 -5.73 5.75 10.48
CA PHE A 357 -4.71 5.32 9.52
C PHE A 357 -5.27 4.77 8.21
N ASN A 358 -6.59 4.80 8.03
CA ASN A 358 -7.21 4.35 6.78
C ASN A 358 -6.59 5.00 5.53
N HIS A 359 -6.42 4.16 4.52
CA HIS A 359 -5.73 4.46 3.28
C HIS A 359 -6.34 5.67 2.56
N ALA A 360 -5.51 6.35 1.76
CA ALA A 360 -5.92 7.54 1.01
C ALA A 360 -7.12 7.28 0.08
N SER A 361 -7.26 6.06 -0.46
CA SER A 361 -8.40 5.69 -1.31
C SER A 361 -9.73 5.70 -0.56
N ILE A 362 -9.74 5.22 0.70
CA ILE A 362 -10.91 5.27 1.59
C ILE A 362 -11.23 6.73 1.92
N ARG A 363 -10.21 7.53 2.31
CA ARG A 363 -10.38 8.95 2.63
C ARG A 363 -10.92 9.75 1.45
N PHE A 364 -10.51 9.42 0.23
CA PHE A 364 -11.00 10.07 -0.99
C PHE A 364 -12.45 9.65 -1.30
N GLY A 365 -12.76 8.36 -1.28
CA GLY A 365 -14.12 7.87 -1.54
C GLY A 365 -15.14 8.36 -0.50
N THR A 366 -14.78 8.35 0.78
CA THR A 366 -15.62 8.91 1.84
C THR A 366 -15.86 10.41 1.67
N ARG A 367 -14.84 11.18 1.30
CA ARG A 367 -14.99 12.61 1.01
C ARG A 367 -15.94 12.89 -0.15
N ILE A 368 -15.84 12.12 -1.24
CA ILE A 368 -16.70 12.30 -2.42
C ILE A 368 -18.16 11.92 -2.13
N SER A 369 -18.39 10.93 -1.25
CA SER A 369 -19.74 10.48 -0.90
C SER A 369 -20.63 11.59 -0.32
N GLY A 370 -20.04 12.62 0.31
CA GLY A 370 -20.78 13.65 1.04
C GLY A 370 -21.43 13.15 2.34
N ALA A 371 -21.06 11.96 2.81
CA ALA A 371 -21.42 11.46 4.14
C ALA A 371 -20.69 12.25 5.24
N HIS A 372 -21.25 12.26 6.45
CA HIS A 372 -20.55 12.79 7.61
C HIS A 372 -19.43 11.82 8.01
N VAL A 373 -18.25 12.33 8.36
CA VAL A 373 -17.09 11.49 8.70
C VAL A 373 -16.64 11.79 10.13
N ARG A 374 -16.46 10.75 10.93
CA ARG A 374 -15.78 10.80 12.24
C ARG A 374 -14.64 9.80 12.23
N MET A 375 -13.58 10.10 12.98
CA MET A 375 -12.42 9.22 13.11
C MET A 375 -12.31 8.74 14.55
N PHE A 376 -11.85 7.49 14.74
CA PHE A 376 -11.44 6.96 16.03
C PHE A 376 -9.92 6.68 16.00
N LYS A 377 -9.31 6.57 17.18
CA LYS A 377 -7.88 6.32 17.30
C LYS A 377 -7.52 4.95 16.74
N HIS A 378 -6.32 4.82 16.18
CA HIS A 378 -5.92 3.65 15.42
C HIS A 378 -6.04 2.37 16.25
N ASN A 379 -6.86 1.44 15.78
CA ASN A 379 -7.08 0.14 16.41
C ASN A 379 -7.47 0.18 17.91
N ASP A 380 -7.98 1.32 18.38
CA ASP A 380 -8.42 1.54 19.77
C ASP A 380 -9.93 1.27 19.88
N MET A 381 -10.28 0.10 20.41
CA MET A 381 -11.65 -0.36 20.50
C MET A 381 -12.48 0.41 21.54
N GLU A 382 -11.86 0.97 22.57
CA GLU A 382 -12.53 1.80 23.57
C GLU A 382 -12.91 3.16 22.97
N SER A 383 -12.00 3.74 22.18
CA SER A 383 -12.25 4.95 21.40
C SER A 383 -13.37 4.74 20.38
N LEU A 384 -13.37 3.62 19.67
CA LEU A 384 -14.43 3.24 18.74
C LEU A 384 -15.79 3.10 19.45
N GLU A 385 -15.85 2.36 20.56
CA GLU A 385 -17.09 2.15 21.30
C GLU A 385 -17.63 3.48 21.88
N SER A 386 -16.74 4.32 22.42
CA SER A 386 -17.12 5.64 22.95
C SER A 386 -17.70 6.53 21.85
N LEU A 387 -17.07 6.56 20.67
CA LEU A 387 -17.57 7.29 19.51
C LEU A 387 -18.92 6.75 19.03
N LEU A 388 -19.11 5.43 18.99
CA LEU A 388 -20.39 4.80 18.63
C LEU A 388 -21.51 5.23 19.58
N LYS A 389 -21.29 5.19 20.89
CA LYS A 389 -22.26 5.65 21.90
C LYS A 389 -22.63 7.13 21.69
N GLU A 390 -21.63 7.97 21.45
CA GLU A 390 -21.84 9.41 21.19
C GLU A 390 -22.69 9.63 19.93
N VAL A 391 -22.30 9.08 18.78
CA VAL A 391 -22.94 9.38 17.50
C VAL A 391 -24.32 8.74 17.35
N ILE A 392 -24.56 7.60 17.98
CA ILE A 392 -25.87 6.94 17.99
C ILE A 392 -26.85 7.73 18.86
N SER A 393 -26.42 8.18 20.05
CA SER A 393 -27.27 8.97 20.95
C SER A 393 -27.59 10.36 20.40
N GLN A 394 -26.63 11.03 19.75
CA GLN A 394 -26.80 12.40 19.25
C GLN A 394 -27.48 12.46 17.87
N GLY A 395 -27.38 11.41 17.06
CA GLY A 395 -27.85 11.40 15.68
C GLY A 395 -27.09 12.37 14.76
N GLN A 396 -27.75 12.82 13.69
CA GLN A 396 -27.18 13.73 12.70
C GLN A 396 -26.94 15.13 13.30
N PRO A 397 -25.79 15.77 13.01
CA PRO A 397 -25.50 17.12 13.48
C PRO A 397 -26.62 18.11 13.16
N LYS A 398 -26.91 19.01 14.11
CA LYS A 398 -27.95 20.06 14.06
C LYS A 398 -29.40 19.56 14.07
N THR A 399 -29.69 18.44 13.39
CA THR A 399 -31.06 17.94 13.25
C THR A 399 -31.42 16.90 14.30
N HIS A 400 -30.43 16.26 14.93
CA HIS A 400 -30.56 15.15 15.86
C HIS A 400 -31.40 13.97 15.32
N ARG A 401 -31.60 13.92 13.99
CA ARG A 401 -32.32 12.82 13.34
C ARG A 401 -31.45 11.57 13.34
N PRO A 402 -32.03 10.36 13.41
CA PRO A 402 -31.28 9.12 13.24
C PRO A 402 -30.46 9.11 11.94
N TRP A 403 -29.30 8.46 11.97
CA TRP A 403 -28.48 8.24 10.78
C TRP A 403 -29.20 7.30 9.82
N LYS A 404 -29.14 7.57 8.51
CA LYS A 404 -29.66 6.63 7.49
C LYS A 404 -28.89 5.32 7.47
N LYS A 405 -27.56 5.43 7.61
CA LYS A 405 -26.61 4.32 7.72
C LYS A 405 -25.42 4.77 8.56
N ILE A 406 -24.88 3.86 9.37
CA ILE A 406 -23.58 4.01 10.01
C ILE A 406 -22.67 2.95 9.41
N LEU A 407 -21.59 3.37 8.76
CA LEU A 407 -20.59 2.51 8.14
C LEU A 407 -19.27 2.68 8.88
N VAL A 408 -18.77 1.61 9.50
CA VAL A 408 -17.43 1.54 10.09
C VAL A 408 -16.49 0.96 9.03
N ILE A 409 -15.40 1.67 8.73
CA ILE A 409 -14.39 1.24 7.76
C ILE A 409 -13.05 1.05 8.46
N VAL A 410 -12.47 -0.14 8.32
CA VAL A 410 -11.15 -0.52 8.86
C VAL A 410 -10.34 -1.25 7.79
N GLU A 411 -9.01 -1.18 7.89
CA GLU A 411 -8.12 -2.09 7.14
C GLU A 411 -7.88 -3.37 7.94
N GLY A 412 -7.79 -4.51 7.27
CA GLY A 412 -7.41 -5.78 7.89
C GLY A 412 -5.96 -5.72 8.39
N LEU A 413 -5.04 -5.42 7.48
CA LEU A 413 -3.63 -5.16 7.78
C LEU A 413 -3.25 -3.76 7.26
N TYR A 414 -2.82 -2.88 8.16
CA TYR A 414 -2.56 -1.49 7.82
C TYR A 414 -1.25 -1.32 7.06
N SER A 415 -1.33 -0.65 5.92
CA SER A 415 -0.25 -0.62 4.94
C SER A 415 1.09 -0.11 5.47
N MET A 416 1.14 0.93 6.32
CA MET A 416 2.39 1.59 6.73
C MET A 416 2.93 1.10 8.08
N GLU A 417 2.04 0.74 8.99
CA GLU A 417 2.35 0.29 10.36
C GLU A 417 2.56 -1.22 10.42
N GLY A 418 1.96 -1.99 9.50
CA GLY A 418 1.94 -3.45 9.58
C GLY A 418 1.11 -3.98 10.75
N THR A 419 0.27 -3.14 11.36
CA THR A 419 -0.62 -3.51 12.46
C THR A 419 -1.86 -4.23 11.93
N LEU A 420 -2.38 -5.13 12.76
CA LEU A 420 -3.55 -5.95 12.45
C LEU A 420 -4.76 -5.40 13.20
N VAL A 421 -5.90 -5.28 12.52
CA VAL A 421 -7.16 -4.89 13.19
C VAL A 421 -7.58 -5.92 14.23
N ASN A 422 -8.11 -5.45 15.36
CA ASN A 422 -8.80 -6.30 16.33
C ASN A 422 -10.20 -6.68 15.83
N LEU A 423 -10.25 -7.47 14.74
CA LEU A 423 -11.51 -7.86 14.09
C LEU A 423 -12.51 -8.54 15.05
N PRO A 424 -12.11 -9.43 15.99
CA PRO A 424 -13.05 -10.02 16.94
C PRO A 424 -13.88 -8.98 17.69
N VAL A 425 -13.23 -7.97 18.27
CA VAL A 425 -13.92 -6.92 19.03
C VAL A 425 -14.74 -6.02 18.11
N VAL A 426 -14.27 -5.70 16.90
CA VAL A 426 -15.06 -4.93 15.92
C VAL A 426 -16.37 -5.66 15.57
N VAL A 427 -16.32 -6.99 15.39
CA VAL A 427 -17.50 -7.81 15.11
C VAL A 427 -18.44 -7.88 16.31
N GLU A 428 -17.92 -7.95 17.54
CA GLU A 428 -18.74 -7.85 18.76
C GLU A 428 -19.45 -6.49 18.87
N LEU A 429 -18.73 -5.39 18.62
CA LEU A 429 -19.30 -4.04 18.59
C LEU A 429 -20.34 -3.91 17.47
N LYS A 430 -20.11 -4.53 16.31
CA LYS A 430 -21.09 -4.59 15.22
C LYS A 430 -22.38 -5.26 15.69
N LYS A 431 -22.27 -6.42 16.36
CA LYS A 431 -23.43 -7.13 16.92
C LYS A 431 -24.19 -6.30 17.95
N LYS A 432 -23.49 -5.53 18.78
CA LYS A 432 -24.05 -4.67 19.84
C LYS A 432 -24.73 -3.41 19.31
N TYR A 433 -24.08 -2.69 18.38
CA TYR A 433 -24.50 -1.36 17.91
C TYR A 433 -25.15 -1.35 16.51
N LYS A 434 -25.17 -2.49 15.82
CA LYS A 434 -25.87 -2.70 14.53
C LYS A 434 -25.44 -1.77 13.40
N PHE A 435 -24.14 -1.45 13.32
CA PHE A 435 -23.56 -0.72 12.19
C PHE A 435 -23.19 -1.67 11.02
N TYR A 436 -22.95 -1.10 9.84
CA TYR A 436 -22.35 -1.82 8.71
C TYR A 436 -20.83 -1.78 8.79
N LEU A 437 -20.18 -2.89 8.47
CA LEU A 437 -18.73 -3.07 8.52
C LEU A 437 -18.16 -3.27 7.12
N TYR A 438 -17.18 -2.43 6.79
CA TYR A 438 -16.35 -2.51 5.60
C TYR A 438 -14.92 -2.84 6.02
N VAL A 439 -14.39 -3.98 5.58
CA VAL A 439 -13.01 -4.38 5.86
C VAL A 439 -12.22 -4.35 4.56
N ASP A 440 -11.18 -3.51 4.53
CA ASP A 440 -10.20 -3.46 3.45
C ASP A 440 -9.08 -4.48 3.72
N GLU A 441 -9.14 -5.62 3.04
CA GLU A 441 -8.18 -6.72 3.12
C GLU A 441 -6.98 -6.53 2.18
N ALA A 442 -6.74 -5.34 1.61
CA ALA A 442 -5.79 -5.19 0.51
C ALA A 442 -4.35 -5.63 0.84
N HIS A 443 -3.91 -5.62 2.09
CA HIS A 443 -2.59 -6.13 2.50
C HIS A 443 -2.64 -7.48 3.24
N SER A 444 -3.80 -7.92 3.69
CA SER A 444 -4.00 -9.16 4.42
C SER A 444 -4.43 -10.32 3.51
N ILE A 445 -5.16 -10.05 2.43
CA ILE A 445 -5.59 -11.05 1.45
C ILE A 445 -4.38 -11.72 0.78
N GLY A 446 -4.34 -13.05 0.82
CA GLY A 446 -3.21 -13.88 0.40
C GLY A 446 -1.99 -13.84 1.33
N ALA A 447 -1.98 -13.00 2.37
CA ALA A 447 -0.85 -12.88 3.29
C ALA A 447 -1.13 -13.48 4.68
N LEU A 448 -2.38 -13.42 5.13
CA LEU A 448 -2.80 -13.86 6.45
C LEU A 448 -3.84 -14.98 6.37
N GLY A 449 -3.86 -15.79 7.43
CA GLY A 449 -4.73 -16.93 7.55
C GLY A 449 -4.14 -18.22 6.97
N PRO A 450 -4.55 -19.39 7.48
CA PRO A 450 -4.08 -20.69 6.99
C PRO A 450 -4.40 -20.94 5.50
N HIS A 451 -5.42 -20.27 4.97
CA HIS A 451 -5.87 -20.41 3.58
C HIS A 451 -5.64 -19.12 2.76
N GLY A 452 -4.96 -18.12 3.33
CA GLY A 452 -4.65 -16.86 2.66
C GLY A 452 -5.86 -15.97 2.40
N ARG A 453 -6.93 -16.05 3.20
CA ARG A 453 -8.16 -15.27 2.95
C ARG A 453 -8.25 -13.98 3.75
N GLY A 454 -7.16 -13.58 4.39
CA GLY A 454 -7.09 -12.32 5.11
C GLY A 454 -7.41 -12.46 6.60
N VAL A 455 -7.85 -11.36 7.21
CA VAL A 455 -7.99 -11.29 8.66
C VAL A 455 -9.16 -12.13 9.19
N ALA A 456 -10.22 -12.31 8.40
CA ALA A 456 -11.31 -13.22 8.76
C ALA A 456 -10.80 -14.67 8.95
N ASP A 457 -9.97 -15.16 8.02
CA ASP A 457 -9.37 -16.50 8.10
C ASP A 457 -8.27 -16.59 9.15
N TYR A 458 -7.52 -15.51 9.37
CA TYR A 458 -6.55 -15.44 10.47
C TYR A 458 -7.19 -15.60 11.85
N PHE A 459 -8.34 -14.97 12.09
CA PHE A 459 -9.08 -15.04 13.35
C PHE A 459 -10.14 -16.16 13.39
N ALA A 460 -10.30 -16.94 12.33
CA ALA A 460 -11.38 -17.93 12.18
C ALA A 460 -12.79 -17.33 12.40
N ILE A 461 -13.02 -16.13 11.87
CA ILE A 461 -14.30 -15.41 11.89
C ILE A 461 -15.05 -15.71 10.59
N ASP A 462 -16.34 -16.00 10.68
CA ASP A 462 -17.22 -16.12 9.52
C ASP A 462 -17.19 -14.81 8.70
N PRO A 463 -16.72 -14.85 7.44
CA PRO A 463 -16.76 -13.70 6.54
C PRO A 463 -18.13 -13.04 6.46
N LYS A 464 -19.24 -13.79 6.55
CA LYS A 464 -20.61 -13.24 6.50
C LYS A 464 -20.94 -12.26 7.63
N SER A 465 -20.15 -12.27 8.71
CA SER A 465 -20.26 -11.26 9.77
C SER A 465 -19.79 -9.87 9.33
N ILE A 466 -19.13 -9.75 8.18
CA ILE A 466 -18.66 -8.52 7.54
C ILE A 466 -19.61 -8.19 6.37
N ASP A 467 -20.04 -6.94 6.21
CA ASP A 467 -21.00 -6.61 5.15
C ASP A 467 -20.32 -6.44 3.79
N ILE A 468 -19.09 -5.90 3.82
CA ILE A 468 -18.29 -5.64 2.63
C ILE A 468 -16.83 -6.01 2.88
N LEU A 469 -16.33 -6.96 2.09
CA LEU A 469 -14.91 -7.29 2.00
C LEU A 469 -14.34 -6.65 0.74
N MET A 470 -13.36 -5.78 0.92
CA MET A 470 -12.58 -5.22 -0.18
C MET A 470 -11.22 -5.90 -0.24
N GLY A 471 -10.70 -6.15 -1.43
CA GLY A 471 -9.31 -6.59 -1.60
C GLY A 471 -8.69 -6.08 -2.89
N THR A 472 -7.40 -6.35 -3.04
CA THR A 472 -6.64 -6.02 -4.26
C THR A 472 -5.96 -7.26 -4.83
N PHE A 473 -5.77 -7.26 -6.14
CA PHE A 473 -4.99 -8.28 -6.84
C PHE A 473 -3.52 -7.87 -7.05
N THR A 474 -3.20 -6.61 -6.77
CA THR A 474 -1.86 -6.00 -7.02
C THR A 474 -0.73 -6.49 -6.12
N LYS A 475 -0.99 -7.41 -5.19
CA LYS A 475 -0.04 -7.83 -4.15
C LYS A 475 0.20 -9.33 -4.19
N SER A 476 -0.43 -10.07 -3.27
CA SER A 476 -0.27 -11.51 -3.12
C SER A 476 -0.51 -12.29 -4.40
N PHE A 477 -1.41 -11.83 -5.27
CA PHE A 477 -1.79 -12.51 -6.51
C PHE A 477 -0.93 -12.17 -7.73
N GLY A 478 -0.03 -11.17 -7.63
CA GLY A 478 0.84 -10.76 -8.73
C GLY A 478 0.10 -10.24 -9.97
N ALA A 479 -1.09 -9.66 -9.79
CA ALA A 479 -1.95 -9.17 -10.87
C ALA A 479 -2.22 -7.65 -10.72
N ALA A 480 -3.36 -7.16 -11.22
CA ALA A 480 -3.77 -5.76 -11.13
C ALA A 480 -5.27 -5.63 -10.78
N GLY A 481 -5.66 -4.45 -10.28
CA GLY A 481 -7.03 -4.16 -9.88
C GLY A 481 -7.41 -4.65 -8.48
N GLY A 482 -8.70 -4.63 -8.17
CA GLY A 482 -9.25 -5.05 -6.87
C GLY A 482 -10.69 -5.52 -6.98
N TYR A 483 -11.29 -5.86 -5.85
CA TYR A 483 -12.65 -6.37 -5.78
C TYR A 483 -13.41 -5.86 -4.56
N ILE A 484 -14.74 -5.93 -4.65
CA ILE A 484 -15.66 -5.84 -3.53
C ILE A 484 -16.50 -7.10 -3.49
N ALA A 485 -16.58 -7.75 -2.35
CA ALA A 485 -17.39 -8.93 -2.11
C ALA A 485 -18.36 -8.70 -0.94
N GLY A 486 -19.53 -9.30 -1.02
CA GLY A 486 -20.59 -9.16 -0.01
C GLY A 486 -21.86 -9.88 -0.43
N SER A 487 -23.00 -9.48 0.13
CA SER A 487 -24.29 -10.05 -0.28
C SER A 487 -24.58 -9.77 -1.76
N LYS A 488 -25.22 -10.73 -2.43
CA LYS A 488 -25.56 -10.63 -3.84
C LYS A 488 -26.36 -9.37 -4.15
N THR A 489 -27.30 -9.00 -3.28
CA THR A 489 -28.11 -7.78 -3.45
C THR A 489 -27.28 -6.50 -3.47
N ILE A 490 -26.24 -6.41 -2.63
CA ILE A 490 -25.34 -5.24 -2.62
C ILE A 490 -24.51 -5.23 -3.92
N ILE A 491 -23.95 -6.37 -4.30
CA ILE A 491 -23.09 -6.49 -5.47
C ILE A 491 -23.86 -6.19 -6.77
N ASP A 492 -25.05 -6.74 -6.94
CA ASP A 492 -25.91 -6.47 -8.10
C ASP A 492 -26.27 -4.98 -8.20
N ARG A 493 -26.51 -4.31 -7.06
CA ARG A 493 -26.73 -2.85 -7.04
C ARG A 493 -25.48 -2.08 -7.46
N LEU A 494 -24.30 -2.49 -7.00
CA LEU A 494 -23.02 -1.87 -7.34
C LEU A 494 -22.63 -2.09 -8.80
N ARG A 495 -22.98 -3.23 -9.41
CA ARG A 495 -22.76 -3.48 -10.85
C ARG A 495 -23.47 -2.44 -11.73
N VAL A 496 -24.67 -1.99 -11.32
CA VAL A 496 -25.49 -1.04 -12.10
C VAL A 496 -25.17 0.42 -11.74
N HIS A 497 -24.99 0.74 -10.45
CA HIS A 497 -24.88 2.12 -9.98
C HIS A 497 -23.48 2.53 -9.52
N GLY A 498 -22.60 1.57 -9.26
CA GLY A 498 -21.19 1.84 -8.96
C GLY A 498 -20.44 2.19 -10.23
N HIS A 499 -19.38 3.00 -10.12
CA HIS A 499 -18.61 3.47 -11.28
C HIS A 499 -17.98 2.34 -12.10
N THR A 500 -17.68 1.20 -11.46
CA THR A 500 -17.03 0.04 -12.08
C THR A 500 -17.81 -0.56 -13.25
N GLY A 501 -19.14 -0.45 -13.24
CA GLY A 501 -19.99 -0.98 -14.31
C GLY A 501 -19.98 -0.10 -15.58
N PRO A 502 -20.52 1.12 -15.50
CA PRO A 502 -20.77 1.98 -16.66
C PRO A 502 -19.57 2.84 -17.09
N TYR A 503 -18.62 3.16 -16.20
CA TYR A 503 -17.61 4.19 -16.49
C TYR A 503 -16.16 3.70 -16.45
N ALA A 504 -15.87 2.64 -15.70
CA ALA A 504 -14.52 2.10 -15.61
C ALA A 504 -14.22 1.16 -16.78
N GLU A 505 -12.96 1.14 -17.21
CA GLU A 505 -12.48 0.13 -18.15
C GLU A 505 -12.62 -1.28 -17.56
N ALA A 506 -13.01 -2.23 -18.41
CA ALA A 506 -13.05 -3.63 -18.04
C ALA A 506 -11.63 -4.15 -17.74
N MET A 507 -11.52 -5.07 -16.78
CA MET A 507 -10.23 -5.69 -16.46
C MET A 507 -9.81 -6.57 -17.65
N THR A 508 -8.54 -6.53 -18.00
CA THR A 508 -8.05 -7.21 -19.20
C THR A 508 -8.02 -8.73 -19.01
N PRO A 509 -8.29 -9.54 -20.08
CA PRO A 509 -8.19 -10.99 -20.01
C PRO A 509 -6.89 -11.56 -19.43
N PRO A 510 -5.70 -10.99 -19.71
CA PRO A 510 -4.44 -11.42 -19.11
C PRO A 510 -4.43 -11.24 -17.58
N VAL A 511 -4.95 -10.12 -17.09
CA VAL A 511 -5.01 -9.84 -15.64
C VAL A 511 -6.02 -10.75 -14.95
N LEU A 512 -7.20 -10.96 -15.55
CA LEU A 512 -8.21 -11.89 -15.03
C LEU A 512 -7.65 -13.32 -14.95
N THR A 513 -6.91 -13.76 -15.97
CA THR A 513 -6.31 -15.09 -15.99
C THR A 513 -5.24 -15.24 -14.90
N GLN A 514 -4.41 -14.22 -14.67
CA GLN A 514 -3.45 -14.22 -13.56
C GLN A 514 -4.16 -14.33 -12.20
N VAL A 515 -5.28 -13.61 -12.00
CA VAL A 515 -6.11 -13.71 -10.79
C VAL A 515 -6.66 -15.11 -10.63
N VAL A 516 -7.23 -15.69 -11.69
CA VAL A 516 -7.80 -17.04 -11.67
C VAL A 516 -6.73 -18.10 -11.37
N ALA A 517 -5.59 -18.07 -12.07
CA ALA A 517 -4.52 -19.04 -11.90
C ALA A 517 -3.92 -18.99 -10.48
N SER A 518 -3.58 -17.80 -9.99
CA SER A 518 -2.99 -17.63 -8.66
C SER A 518 -3.98 -17.99 -7.53
N MET A 519 -5.24 -17.57 -7.63
CA MET A 519 -6.25 -17.85 -6.61
C MET A 519 -6.69 -19.33 -6.62
N ALA A 520 -6.87 -19.94 -7.80
CA ALA A 520 -7.10 -21.38 -7.91
C ALA A 520 -5.92 -22.19 -7.37
N SER A 521 -4.69 -21.73 -7.58
CA SER A 521 -3.50 -22.35 -6.99
C SER A 521 -3.46 -22.27 -5.47
N ILE A 522 -4.03 -21.24 -4.85
CA ILE A 522 -4.11 -21.16 -3.38
C ILE A 522 -5.21 -22.11 -2.86
N MET A 523 -6.35 -22.17 -3.56
CA MET A 523 -7.49 -23.00 -3.15
C MET A 523 -7.28 -24.51 -3.39
N GLY A 524 -6.50 -24.86 -4.43
CA GLY A 524 -6.49 -26.18 -5.02
C GLY A 524 -7.74 -26.47 -5.85
N ILE A 525 -7.57 -27.29 -6.89
CA ILE A 525 -8.59 -27.72 -7.85
C ILE A 525 -8.96 -29.17 -7.53
N LYS A 526 -10.25 -29.41 -7.32
CA LYS A 526 -10.82 -30.75 -7.16
C LYS A 526 -11.26 -31.28 -8.52
N PHE A 527 -10.55 -32.30 -9.00
CA PHE A 527 -10.97 -33.06 -10.17
C PHE A 527 -12.06 -34.08 -9.79
N PRO A 528 -13.01 -34.39 -10.68
CA PRO A 528 -13.97 -35.47 -10.46
C PRO A 528 -13.20 -36.78 -10.26
N THR A 529 -13.41 -37.43 -9.12
CA THR A 529 -12.99 -38.82 -8.88
C THR A 529 -14.16 -39.73 -9.21
N GLU A 530 -13.92 -40.90 -9.83
CA GLU A 530 -14.95 -41.94 -9.96
C GLU A 530 -15.54 -42.23 -8.57
N ALA A 531 -16.88 -42.28 -8.51
CA ALA A 531 -17.62 -42.19 -7.27
C ALA A 531 -17.26 -43.31 -6.26
N PRO A 532 -16.94 -42.99 -4.99
CA PRO A 532 -17.06 -43.96 -3.92
C PRO A 532 -18.54 -44.16 -3.62
N SER A 533 -18.95 -45.42 -3.45
CA SER A 533 -20.32 -45.84 -3.14
C SER A 533 -20.86 -45.13 -1.90
N SER A 534 -22.06 -44.57 -2.05
CA SER A 534 -22.74 -43.80 -1.02
C SER A 534 -23.13 -44.70 0.16
N ARG A 535 -22.49 -44.52 1.32
CA ARG A 535 -23.11 -44.82 2.61
C ARG A 535 -23.72 -43.54 3.16
N LEU A 536 -25.05 -43.47 3.14
CA LEU A 536 -25.82 -42.45 3.85
C LEU A 536 -25.55 -42.61 5.35
N THR A 537 -24.99 -41.57 5.98
CA THR A 537 -25.12 -41.38 7.43
C THR A 537 -25.92 -40.11 7.66
N SER A 538 -27.08 -40.29 8.27
CA SER A 538 -27.96 -39.24 8.75
C SER A 538 -27.30 -38.55 9.94
N ALA A 539 -27.08 -37.23 9.84
CA ALA A 539 -26.64 -36.41 10.97
C ALA A 539 -27.75 -35.44 11.36
N THR A 540 -28.39 -35.73 12.48
CA THR A 540 -29.19 -34.80 13.27
C THR A 540 -28.22 -34.11 14.22
N HIS A 541 -28.02 -32.79 14.14
CA HIS A 541 -27.57 -31.95 15.26
C HIS A 541 -27.66 -30.46 14.88
N MET A 542 -28.46 -29.69 15.63
CA MET A 542 -28.37 -28.24 15.65
C MET A 542 -27.22 -27.84 16.57
N ILE A 543 -26.15 -27.29 15.98
CA ILE A 543 -24.97 -26.75 16.67
C ILE A 543 -24.70 -25.36 16.07
N GLU A 544 -24.28 -24.41 16.90
CA GLU A 544 -23.86 -23.05 16.53
C GLU A 544 -23.10 -23.05 15.19
N GLU A 545 -23.45 -22.13 14.29
CA GLU A 545 -22.90 -22.04 12.92
C GLU A 545 -21.39 -21.80 12.92
N GLU A 546 -20.60 -22.87 13.07
CA GLU A 546 -19.16 -22.85 12.85
C GLU A 546 -18.91 -22.71 11.35
N TYR A 547 -18.18 -21.66 10.96
CA TYR A 547 -17.88 -21.40 9.55
C TYR A 547 -17.04 -22.53 8.96
N HIS A 548 -17.64 -23.27 8.02
CA HIS A 548 -16.92 -24.25 7.21
C HIS A 548 -16.25 -23.57 6.03
N HIS A 549 -14.92 -23.73 5.94
CA HIS A 549 -14.15 -23.21 4.83
C HIS A 549 -14.67 -23.75 3.49
N PRO A 550 -14.95 -22.89 2.47
CA PRO A 550 -15.19 -23.36 1.12
C PRO A 550 -13.92 -24.09 0.65
N GLY A 551 -13.99 -25.41 0.53
CA GLY A 551 -12.84 -26.23 0.12
C GLY A 551 -12.35 -25.94 -1.30
N PRO A 552 -11.62 -26.87 -1.93
CA PRO A 552 -11.06 -26.68 -3.27
C PRO A 552 -12.12 -26.29 -4.31
N ILE A 553 -11.68 -25.61 -5.38
CA ILE A 553 -12.56 -25.25 -6.49
C ILE A 553 -12.85 -26.51 -7.35
N PRO A 554 -14.11 -26.84 -7.68
CA PRO A 554 -14.36 -27.90 -8.65
C PRO A 554 -13.80 -27.50 -10.02
N ALA A 555 -13.18 -28.44 -10.73
CA ALA A 555 -12.62 -28.17 -12.05
C ALA A 555 -13.64 -27.56 -13.05
N SER A 556 -14.92 -27.88 -12.90
CA SER A 556 -16.02 -27.33 -13.72
C SER A 556 -16.27 -25.83 -13.53
N ALA A 557 -15.75 -25.21 -12.46
CA ALA A 557 -15.88 -23.78 -12.23
C ALA A 557 -14.76 -22.96 -12.91
N LEU A 558 -13.80 -23.62 -13.57
CA LEU A 558 -12.74 -23.00 -14.33
C LEU A 558 -12.92 -23.28 -15.83
N PRO A 559 -12.43 -22.42 -16.74
CA PRO A 559 -12.38 -22.72 -18.15
C PRO A 559 -11.58 -24.01 -18.40
N SER A 560 -12.05 -24.84 -19.32
CA SER A 560 -11.42 -26.14 -19.63
C SER A 560 -9.99 -26.04 -20.16
N TRP A 561 -9.58 -24.86 -20.64
CA TRP A 561 -8.23 -24.59 -21.13
C TRP A 561 -7.25 -24.15 -20.02
N ILE A 562 -7.74 -23.82 -18.82
CA ILE A 562 -6.86 -23.54 -17.67
C ILE A 562 -6.28 -24.87 -17.18
N ASN A 563 -5.02 -25.10 -17.52
CA ASN A 563 -4.28 -26.30 -17.15
C ASN A 563 -3.07 -25.91 -16.29
N LEU A 564 -3.26 -25.91 -14.98
CA LEU A 564 -2.18 -25.61 -14.03
C LEU A 564 -1.30 -26.86 -13.80
N PRO A 565 0.03 -26.68 -13.63
CA PRO A 565 0.93 -27.75 -13.18
C PRO A 565 0.40 -28.47 -11.92
N PRO A 566 0.66 -29.78 -11.73
CA PRO A 566 0.09 -30.57 -10.64
C PRO A 566 0.29 -29.99 -9.22
N ALA A 567 1.43 -29.36 -8.95
CA ALA A 567 1.71 -28.72 -7.65
C ALA A 567 0.83 -27.50 -7.38
N LEU A 568 0.57 -26.68 -8.41
CA LEU A 568 -0.36 -25.54 -8.34
C LEU A 568 -1.80 -26.03 -8.31
N ALA A 569 -2.17 -26.99 -9.18
CA ALA A 569 -3.51 -27.54 -9.26
C ALA A 569 -3.94 -28.26 -7.97
N SER A 570 -3.04 -28.93 -7.25
CA SER A 570 -3.35 -29.58 -5.97
C SER A 570 -3.52 -28.60 -4.79
N GLY A 571 -3.09 -27.35 -4.93
CA GLY A 571 -3.04 -26.38 -3.82
C GLY A 571 -1.83 -26.53 -2.89
N SER A 572 -1.01 -27.56 -3.08
CA SER A 572 0.15 -27.85 -2.23
C SER A 572 1.20 -26.71 -2.29
N GLU A 573 1.44 -26.18 -3.48
CA GLU A 573 2.37 -25.06 -3.67
C GLU A 573 1.83 -23.76 -3.05
N GLY A 574 0.52 -23.48 -3.20
CA GLY A 574 -0.13 -22.33 -2.56
C GLY A 574 -0.02 -22.39 -1.03
N SER A 575 -0.29 -23.54 -0.42
CA SER A 575 -0.12 -23.78 1.02
C SER A 575 1.34 -23.61 1.46
N SER A 576 2.29 -24.11 0.67
CA SER A 576 3.72 -23.94 0.95
C SER A 576 4.14 -22.47 0.93
N ARG A 577 3.68 -21.69 -0.07
CA ARG A 577 3.94 -20.25 -0.21
C ARG A 577 3.40 -19.48 1.00
N LEU A 578 2.17 -19.74 1.42
CA LEU A 578 1.56 -19.13 2.61
C LEU A 578 2.38 -19.41 3.88
N ARG A 579 2.76 -20.67 4.09
CA ARG A 579 3.51 -21.05 5.30
C ARG A 579 4.94 -20.49 5.33
N ARG A 580 5.55 -20.35 4.16
CA ARG A 580 6.86 -19.72 4.01
C ARG A 580 6.81 -18.21 4.23
N LEU A 581 5.80 -17.53 3.70
CA LEU A 581 5.59 -16.10 3.94
C LEU A 581 5.45 -15.81 5.44
N ALA A 582 4.62 -16.58 6.14
CA ALA A 582 4.40 -16.43 7.57
C ALA A 582 5.71 -16.62 8.37
N PHE A 583 6.53 -17.59 7.98
CA PHE A 583 7.81 -17.86 8.63
C PHE A 583 8.78 -16.70 8.42
N ASN A 584 8.97 -16.28 7.16
CA ASN A 584 9.89 -15.20 6.81
C ASN A 584 9.50 -13.89 7.50
N SER A 585 8.20 -13.59 7.57
CA SER A 585 7.65 -12.40 8.22
C SER A 585 7.97 -12.37 9.71
N ARG A 586 7.66 -13.47 10.42
CA ARG A 586 7.96 -13.63 11.85
C ARG A 586 9.46 -13.58 12.11
N TYR A 587 10.25 -14.26 11.29
CA TYR A 587 11.69 -14.33 11.46
C TYR A 587 12.34 -12.96 11.32
N LEU A 588 12.02 -12.20 10.27
CA LEU A 588 12.53 -10.84 10.09
C LEU A 588 12.05 -9.92 11.23
N HIS A 589 10.76 -9.93 11.55
CA HIS A 589 10.18 -9.07 12.58
C HIS A 589 10.83 -9.32 13.95
N ASN A 590 10.85 -10.57 14.40
CA ASN A 590 11.41 -10.94 15.70
C ASN A 590 12.94 -10.79 15.73
N GLY A 591 13.62 -11.07 14.62
CA GLY A 591 15.06 -10.85 14.48
C GLY A 591 15.43 -9.38 14.66
N LEU A 592 14.74 -8.46 13.99
CA LEU A 592 14.98 -7.02 14.13
C LEU A 592 14.73 -6.52 15.56
N ILE A 593 13.67 -7.00 16.22
CA ILE A 593 13.42 -6.68 17.64
C ILE A 593 14.59 -7.16 18.50
N LYS A 594 15.05 -8.41 18.32
CA LYS A 594 16.15 -8.98 19.11
C LYS A 594 17.52 -8.33 18.84
N LEU A 595 17.72 -7.75 17.66
CA LEU A 595 18.86 -6.87 17.37
C LEU A 595 18.77 -5.52 18.10
N GLY A 596 17.58 -5.16 18.61
CA GLY A 596 17.32 -3.93 19.34
C GLY A 596 16.81 -2.79 18.47
N PHE A 597 16.26 -3.05 17.28
CA PHE A 597 15.56 -2.03 16.51
C PHE A 597 14.17 -1.75 17.07
N ILE A 598 13.67 -0.55 16.82
CA ILE A 598 12.25 -0.23 16.98
C ILE A 598 11.57 -0.63 15.68
N THR A 599 10.70 -1.63 15.75
CA THR A 599 9.86 -2.09 14.64
C THR A 599 8.40 -1.97 15.00
N TYR A 600 7.56 -1.70 14.01
CA TYR A 600 6.11 -1.66 14.17
C TYR A 600 5.44 -2.90 13.59
N GLY A 601 4.16 -3.04 13.89
CA GLY A 601 3.30 -4.03 13.28
C GLY A 601 3.25 -5.36 14.02
N HIS A 602 2.45 -6.27 13.46
CA HIS A 602 2.24 -7.60 13.98
C HIS A 602 3.29 -8.58 13.43
N PRO A 603 3.82 -9.56 14.19
CA PRO A 603 4.84 -10.49 13.71
C PRO A 603 4.45 -11.30 12.46
N SER A 604 3.15 -11.61 12.31
CA SER A 604 2.63 -12.28 11.10
C SER A 604 2.45 -11.36 9.89
N SER A 605 2.67 -10.05 10.03
CA SER A 605 2.56 -9.09 8.93
C SER A 605 3.73 -9.29 7.94
N PRO A 606 3.48 -9.43 6.63
CA PRO A 606 4.55 -9.39 5.61
C PRO A 606 5.18 -8.00 5.45
N ILE A 607 4.63 -7.00 6.15
CA ILE A 607 5.14 -5.65 6.21
C ILE A 607 5.86 -5.51 7.55
N VAL A 608 7.17 -5.31 7.50
CA VAL A 608 8.01 -5.13 8.69
C VAL A 608 8.65 -3.74 8.62
N PRO A 609 8.04 -2.71 9.24
CA PRO A 609 8.60 -1.37 9.26
C PRO A 609 9.68 -1.24 10.33
N LEU A 610 10.85 -0.72 9.96
CA LEU A 610 11.95 -0.37 10.87
C LEU A 610 12.12 1.15 10.89
N LEU A 611 12.06 1.74 12.08
CA LEU A 611 12.04 3.19 12.26
C LEU A 611 13.44 3.80 12.07
N LEU A 612 13.53 4.82 11.22
CA LEU A 612 14.78 5.51 10.88
C LEU A 612 14.93 6.88 11.56
N PHE A 613 13.80 7.50 11.92
CA PHE A 613 13.71 8.82 12.53
C PHE A 613 14.31 9.94 11.66
N ASN A 614 15.56 10.32 11.91
CA ASN A 614 16.20 11.51 11.37
C ASN A 614 16.20 11.54 9.82
N PRO A 615 15.80 12.66 9.18
CA PRO A 615 15.78 12.78 7.72
C PRO A 615 17.13 12.53 7.03
N GLY A 616 18.26 12.81 7.69
CA GLY A 616 19.58 12.51 7.14
C GLY A 616 19.87 11.01 7.03
N LYS A 617 19.30 10.20 7.93
CA LYS A 617 19.49 8.74 7.97
C LYS A 617 18.68 8.03 6.88
N MET A 618 17.58 8.62 6.42
CA MET A 618 16.66 8.01 5.46
C MET A 618 17.34 7.58 4.15
N ASN A 619 17.89 8.53 3.39
CA ASN A 619 18.58 8.18 2.13
C ASN A 619 19.87 7.39 2.37
N MET A 620 20.56 7.67 3.48
CA MET A 620 21.79 6.96 3.82
C MET A 620 21.52 5.47 4.05
N PHE A 621 20.45 5.10 4.74
CA PHE A 621 20.07 3.71 4.94
C PHE A 621 19.85 2.98 3.61
N HIS A 622 19.12 3.60 2.67
CA HIS A 622 18.91 3.05 1.34
C HIS A 622 20.22 2.86 0.56
N ARG A 623 21.10 3.86 0.55
CA ARG A 623 22.41 3.78 -0.13
C ARG A 623 23.28 2.69 0.47
N LEU A 624 23.38 2.62 1.80
CA LEU A 624 24.16 1.59 2.49
C LEU A 624 23.62 0.17 2.26
N MET A 625 22.32 0.01 2.00
CA MET A 625 21.73 -1.28 1.60
C MET A 625 22.05 -1.63 0.13
N LYS A 626 21.98 -0.64 -0.76
CA LYS A 626 22.21 -0.82 -2.20
C LYS A 626 23.68 -1.07 -2.53
N ASP A 627 24.60 -0.35 -1.88
CA ASP A 627 26.03 -0.35 -2.21
C ASP A 627 26.80 -1.54 -1.56
N ARG A 628 26.08 -2.49 -0.95
CA ARG A 628 26.66 -3.70 -0.37
C ARG A 628 27.15 -4.65 -1.46
N GLN A 629 28.04 -5.58 -1.07
CA GLN A 629 28.49 -6.66 -1.95
C GLN A 629 27.32 -7.48 -2.52
N THR A 630 26.30 -7.75 -1.71
CA THR A 630 25.00 -8.25 -2.16
C THR A 630 24.00 -7.09 -2.06
N PRO A 631 23.70 -6.40 -3.17
CA PRO A 631 22.82 -5.23 -3.16
C PRO A 631 21.43 -5.59 -2.65
N ILE A 632 20.88 -4.78 -1.73
CA ILE A 632 19.51 -4.93 -1.22
C ILE A 632 18.73 -3.68 -1.57
N ILE A 633 17.63 -3.83 -2.30
CA ILE A 633 16.77 -2.70 -2.62
C ILE A 633 15.67 -2.54 -1.57
N VAL A 634 15.60 -1.35 -1.00
CA VAL A 634 14.65 -0.98 0.05
C VAL A 634 13.96 0.34 -0.29
N VAL A 635 12.71 0.49 0.16
CA VAL A 635 11.97 1.75 0.04
C VAL A 635 11.82 2.38 1.41
N VAL A 636 12.18 3.66 1.49
CA VAL A 636 11.99 4.48 2.69
C VAL A 636 10.70 5.27 2.58
N VAL A 637 9.89 5.20 3.62
CA VAL A 637 8.61 5.91 3.73
C VAL A 637 8.75 7.03 4.75
N ALA A 638 8.35 8.23 4.35
CA ALA A 638 8.37 9.43 5.17
C ALA A 638 7.11 10.27 4.90
N TYR A 639 7.04 11.44 5.54
CA TYR A 639 5.99 12.43 5.29
C TYR A 639 5.75 12.67 3.78
N PRO A 640 4.50 12.86 3.31
CA PRO A 640 3.26 12.90 4.06
C PRO A 640 2.63 11.53 4.35
N ALA A 641 3.26 10.42 3.93
CA ALA A 641 2.70 9.09 4.14
C ALA A 641 2.73 8.68 5.62
N THR A 642 3.75 9.10 6.37
CA THR A 642 3.88 8.90 7.82
C THR A 642 4.17 10.22 8.54
N PRO A 643 3.87 10.35 9.84
CA PRO A 643 4.30 11.49 10.65
C PRO A 643 5.83 11.70 10.61
N LEU A 644 6.27 12.96 10.70
CA LEU A 644 7.69 13.36 10.56
C LEU A 644 8.67 12.54 11.43
N VAL A 645 8.27 12.25 12.67
CA VAL A 645 9.12 11.52 13.63
C VAL A 645 9.05 10.01 13.50
N THR A 646 8.29 9.49 12.54
CA THR A 646 8.08 8.03 12.37
C THR A 646 8.45 7.57 10.96
N SER A 647 9.44 8.24 10.37
CA SER A 647 10.02 7.77 9.11
C SER A 647 10.59 6.37 9.30
N ARG A 648 10.49 5.55 8.25
CA ARG A 648 10.80 4.13 8.35
C ARG A 648 11.22 3.55 7.02
N VAL A 649 12.10 2.56 7.05
CA VAL A 649 12.23 1.62 5.93
C VAL A 649 11.12 0.59 6.07
N ARG A 650 10.48 0.25 4.94
CA ARG A 650 9.37 -0.69 4.93
C ARG A 650 9.77 -1.96 4.19
N PHE A 651 10.19 -2.96 4.95
CA PHE A 651 10.48 -4.28 4.40
C PHE A 651 9.17 -4.98 4.03
N CYS A 652 9.10 -5.45 2.80
CA CYS A 652 8.00 -6.24 2.27
C CYS A 652 8.52 -7.65 1.99
N VAL A 653 8.19 -8.56 2.89
CA VAL A 653 8.65 -9.94 2.88
C VAL A 653 7.78 -10.77 1.94
N SER A 654 8.39 -11.71 1.22
CA SER A 654 7.73 -12.60 0.27
C SER A 654 7.99 -14.07 0.61
N ALA A 655 7.06 -14.94 0.20
CA ALA A 655 7.27 -16.38 0.09
C ALA A 655 8.41 -16.72 -0.87
N ALA A 656 8.74 -15.82 -1.81
CA ALA A 656 9.86 -15.97 -2.73
C ALA A 656 11.22 -15.87 -2.04
N HIS A 657 11.32 -15.23 -0.87
CA HIS A 657 12.58 -15.10 -0.14
C HIS A 657 12.95 -16.41 0.56
N THR A 658 14.22 -16.81 0.46
CA THR A 658 14.78 -17.91 1.25
C THR A 658 15.09 -17.46 2.67
N LYS A 659 15.42 -18.40 3.56
CA LYS A 659 15.89 -18.07 4.90
C LYS A 659 17.20 -17.27 4.83
N GLU A 660 18.07 -17.61 3.90
CA GLU A 660 19.37 -16.97 3.67
C GLU A 660 19.20 -15.51 3.17
N ASP A 661 18.14 -15.21 2.42
CA ASP A 661 17.80 -13.82 2.07
C ASP A 661 17.46 -13.01 3.31
N VAL A 662 16.64 -13.57 4.21
CA VAL A 662 16.27 -12.92 5.47
C VAL A 662 17.49 -12.73 6.36
N ASP A 663 18.40 -13.71 6.40
CA ASP A 663 19.70 -13.56 7.09
C ASP A 663 20.53 -12.41 6.51
N THR A 664 20.55 -12.28 5.18
CA THR A 664 21.29 -11.23 4.47
C THR A 664 20.74 -9.85 4.83
N VAL A 665 19.41 -9.71 4.91
CA VAL A 665 18.75 -8.49 5.37
C VAL A 665 19.06 -8.20 6.85
N LEU A 666 19.00 -9.21 7.72
CA LEU A 666 19.29 -9.04 9.15
C LEU A 666 20.73 -8.62 9.41
N LYS A 667 21.71 -9.23 8.73
CA LYS A 667 23.12 -8.84 8.79
C LYS A 667 23.33 -7.41 8.32
N ALA A 668 22.74 -7.06 7.19
CA ALA A 668 22.83 -5.69 6.66
C ALA A 668 22.21 -4.68 7.63
N CYS A 669 21.06 -5.01 8.23
CA CYS A 669 20.44 -4.15 9.25
C CYS A 669 21.34 -4.01 10.48
N ASP A 670 21.92 -5.11 10.99
CA ASP A 670 22.80 -5.10 12.16
C ASP A 670 23.98 -4.14 11.99
N GLU A 671 24.71 -4.27 10.87
CA GLU A 671 25.85 -3.41 10.54
C GLU A 671 25.43 -1.94 10.32
N ILE A 672 24.41 -1.70 9.51
CA ILE A 672 23.93 -0.34 9.21
C ILE A 672 23.35 0.33 10.45
N GLY A 673 22.70 -0.45 11.31
CA GLY A 673 22.12 0.03 12.55
C GLY A 673 23.16 0.50 13.56
N ASP A 674 24.36 -0.07 13.54
CA ASP A 674 25.49 0.42 14.34
C ASP A 674 26.08 1.70 13.73
N VAL A 675 26.26 1.75 12.41
CA VAL A 675 26.78 2.93 11.70
C VAL A 675 25.86 4.13 11.85
N LEU A 676 24.55 3.91 11.74
CA LEU A 676 23.55 4.98 11.77
C LEU A 676 22.95 5.20 13.16
N ASP A 677 23.36 4.48 14.20
CA ASP A 677 22.79 4.53 15.55
C ASP A 677 21.25 4.41 15.50
N LEU A 678 20.74 3.21 15.24
CA LEU A 678 19.30 2.93 15.08
C LEU A 678 18.77 1.88 16.08
N LYS A 679 19.65 1.21 16.83
CA LYS A 679 19.29 0.14 17.76
C LYS A 679 18.85 0.74 19.11
N HIS A 680 17.62 1.24 19.17
CA HIS A 680 17.07 1.90 20.36
C HIS A 680 15.90 1.17 21.05
N GLY A 681 15.44 0.04 20.51
CA GLY A 681 14.26 -0.69 21.01
C GLY A 681 14.52 -1.55 22.25
N LEU A 682 15.73 -2.13 22.38
CA LEU A 682 16.12 -2.93 23.54
C LEU A 682 17.43 -2.45 24.17
N PRO A 683 17.60 -2.59 25.51
CA PRO A 683 18.87 -2.38 26.18
C PRO A 683 19.97 -3.29 25.61
N LYS A 684 21.21 -2.82 25.55
CA LYS A 684 22.34 -3.58 24.96
C LYS A 684 22.53 -4.98 25.56
N LYS A 685 22.19 -5.17 26.85
CA LYS A 685 22.31 -6.45 27.56
C LYS A 685 21.27 -7.51 27.14
N GLU A 686 20.16 -7.08 26.54
CA GLU A 686 19.05 -7.97 26.13
C GLU A 686 19.07 -8.29 24.64
N ARG A 687 19.98 -7.64 23.89
CA ARG A 687 20.14 -7.86 22.45
C ARG A 687 20.86 -9.18 22.20
N TRP A 688 20.43 -9.86 21.15
CA TRP A 688 21.10 -11.08 20.67
C TRP A 688 22.14 -10.70 19.63
N SER A 689 23.20 -11.51 19.50
CA SER A 689 24.13 -11.35 18.39
C SER A 689 23.47 -11.81 17.08
N ILE A 690 24.00 -11.36 15.94
CA ILE A 690 23.48 -11.78 14.64
C ILE A 690 23.63 -13.30 14.43
N GLU A 691 24.71 -13.91 14.91
CA GLU A 691 24.92 -15.37 14.87
C GLU A 691 23.89 -16.11 15.72
N GLU A 692 23.59 -15.59 16.91
CA GLU A 692 22.58 -16.17 17.79
C GLU A 692 21.19 -16.15 17.13
N ILE A 693 20.80 -15.01 16.54
CA ILE A 693 19.53 -14.87 15.81
C ILE A 693 19.45 -15.84 14.64
N MET A 694 20.52 -15.95 13.86
CA MET A 694 20.58 -16.86 12.71
C MET A 694 20.51 -18.34 13.12
N SER A 695 21.11 -18.70 14.26
CA SER A 695 21.05 -20.06 14.81
C SER A 695 19.66 -20.41 15.34
N LYS A 696 18.93 -19.41 15.87
CA LYS A 696 17.58 -19.54 16.42
C LYS A 696 16.47 -19.14 15.44
N ALA A 697 16.76 -19.15 14.14
CA ALA A 697 15.81 -18.74 13.10
C ALA A 697 14.48 -19.51 13.16
N VAL A 698 14.52 -20.83 13.42
CA VAL A 698 13.30 -21.65 13.54
C VAL A 698 12.45 -21.21 14.73
N GLN A 699 13.08 -20.91 15.87
CA GLN A 699 12.39 -20.42 17.07
C GLN A 699 11.71 -19.08 16.78
N LEU A 700 12.44 -18.14 16.18
CA LEU A 700 11.94 -16.79 15.89
C LEU A 700 10.88 -16.78 14.78
N GLY A 701 10.99 -17.67 13.80
CA GLY A 701 10.02 -17.78 12.70
C GLY A 701 8.75 -18.54 13.08
N THR A 702 8.74 -19.31 14.18
CA THR A 702 7.57 -20.08 14.63
C THR A 702 6.89 -19.50 15.87
N SER A 703 7.55 -18.58 16.60
CA SER A 703 6.92 -17.85 17.70
C SER A 703 5.78 -16.97 17.19
N ALA A 704 4.58 -17.22 17.70
CA ALA A 704 3.35 -16.49 17.37
C ALA A 704 3.27 -15.16 18.11
#